data_AF-A0A962WB57-F1
#
_entry.id   AF-A0A962WB57-F1
#
_cell.length_a   1.000
_cell.length_b   1.000
_cell.length_c   1.000
_cell.angle_alpha   90.00
_cell.angle_beta   90.00
_cell.angle_gamma   90.00
#
_symmetry.space_group_name_H-M   'P 1'
#
loop_
_entity.id
_entity.type
_entity.pdbx_description
1 polymer ?
#
loop_
_entity_poly.entity_id
_entity_poly.type
_entity_poly.pdbx_seq_one_letter_code
_entity_poly.pdbx_strand_id
1 'polypeptide(L)'
;MISVGTEIASLRPSGGGGIEGTPVEKAKAYSVLAKTYLGLAARNPGKAARRVARIAKSVAGRVVPPRSQPQIPAITMGDMSWTRANATEFSIDGGVLRVVTDASEAAYQVISSPFAVSEGMVPVVRVSGEVVRGQLAIGVLNEAQDTWLGNRSYEMGRFEDRLIFAPKGSDAITLVIANAGAGAPAELVLNSLEVSMEVPSEGGLPLSELEDQGWNVGYSAAGEVIAVGDAVTDLVPGDYVACGGAGKANHADFVSVPRNLVCKIPAGCSVRDASTTTVGTIALQGVRRTQPEIGETIAVIGLGLLGQMTAQMLRANGCTVVGLDLDASRVLRARKLGMDAGESDVDVYKALIRDMTGGRGADRVVITAATKSDAVINLAMEVCRAKGRVVIVGDVGLNVARPQFYRKEIDLVMSTSYGAGRYDRNYEENGVDYPFAYVRWTLNRNMSSYMALIASGRLNVAGLIDKVVTVDEAPETYAKLAASDDAPLGVLLRFPDDGAELAEPHDAAKITIRGSRKPLDRVINYALIGAGAFGISMLVPQMQKRKDRYFLRGVVSRSGLQASNFVRANQIEVLASDLDEVLKDPDMDMVVIATRHNEHATQVIRSLKAGKHVFVEKPIALNWDELGELVDAYQALSNPPALMVGFNRRFSPALVALREVLANRRSPVIINYRLNGGYIPIDSWIQNEQGGGRNIGEACHMYDVFRSIAGAPVASIAANSINPGDAPYLRNDNFCATLTYQDGSVGNLVYTALGPKQGMPKERIEVFCDGEAYVVDDYKSLTRASDGKVLWSGDVDKGHYEELSQLADAIHDGRGAPISFNEIIETTAASLHVEDLLFGRVIDDEE
;
A
#
# COMPACT_ATOMS: atom_id res chain seq x y z
N MET A 1 9.23 1.09 -20.86
CA MET A 1 8.57 0.12 -21.76
C MET A 1 7.22 -0.19 -21.18
N ILE A 2 6.18 -0.25 -22.01
CA ILE A 2 4.82 -0.60 -21.63
C ILE A 2 4.51 -2.00 -22.18
N SER A 3 4.28 -2.99 -21.30
CA SER A 3 3.78 -4.30 -21.72
C SER A 3 2.26 -4.26 -21.83
N VAL A 4 1.76 -4.27 -23.05
CA VAL A 4 0.35 -4.07 -23.36
C VAL A 4 -0.53 -5.27 -22.96
N GLY A 5 0.07 -6.43 -22.68
CA GLY A 5 -0.64 -7.67 -22.33
C GLY A 5 -0.57 -8.11 -20.87
N THR A 6 0.23 -7.45 -20.02
CA THR A 6 0.44 -7.88 -18.62
C THR A 6 0.39 -6.75 -17.59
N GLU A 7 0.35 -5.49 -18.02
CA GLU A 7 0.36 -4.33 -17.10
C GLU A 7 -0.86 -3.42 -17.23
N ILE A 8 -1.72 -3.63 -18.23
CA ILE A 8 -2.91 -2.81 -18.45
C ILE A 8 -4.15 -3.59 -18.02
N ALA A 9 -4.27 -3.83 -16.72
CA ALA A 9 -5.52 -4.19 -16.05
C ALA A 9 -5.54 -3.43 -14.71
N SER A 10 -6.40 -2.46 -14.42
CA SER A 10 -7.49 -1.81 -15.18
C SER A 10 -7.44 -0.30 -14.91
N LEU A 11 -7.23 0.51 -15.94
CA LEU A 11 -7.69 1.89 -16.00
C LEU A 11 -8.72 1.95 -17.12
N ARG A 12 -9.93 1.43 -16.89
CA ARG A 12 -11.16 1.99 -17.47
C ARG A 12 -12.46 1.36 -16.92
N PRO A 13 -13.55 2.14 -16.89
CA PRO A 13 -14.91 1.70 -16.62
C PRO A 13 -15.46 0.77 -17.68
N SER A 14 -16.26 -0.22 -17.30
CA SER A 14 -17.19 -0.87 -18.23
C SER A 14 -18.36 0.09 -18.55
N GLY A 15 -18.55 0.40 -19.84
CA GLY A 15 -19.56 1.34 -20.38
C GLY A 15 -21.02 0.92 -20.21
N GLY A 16 -22.01 1.68 -20.68
CA GLY A 16 -21.93 2.80 -21.62
C GLY A 16 -23.30 3.32 -22.10
N GLY A 17 -23.38 3.72 -23.37
CA GLY A 17 -24.61 4.04 -24.08
C GLY A 17 -24.33 4.14 -25.59
N GLY A 18 -24.86 3.21 -26.39
CA GLY A 18 -24.57 3.09 -27.82
C GLY A 18 -25.82 3.23 -28.70
N ILE A 19 -25.68 3.97 -29.81
CA ILE A 19 -26.67 4.12 -30.91
C ILE A 19 -27.31 2.77 -31.24
N GLU A 20 -28.64 2.63 -31.34
CA GLU A 20 -29.27 1.35 -31.72
C GLU A 20 -29.19 1.08 -33.24
N GLY A 21 -29.04 -0.20 -33.60
CA GLY A 21 -28.75 -0.69 -34.94
C GLY A 21 -27.77 -1.86 -34.90
N THR A 22 -27.64 -2.60 -35.99
CA THR A 22 -26.65 -3.69 -36.08
C THR A 22 -25.22 -3.13 -35.89
N PRO A 23 -24.26 -3.94 -35.41
CA PRO A 23 -22.88 -3.50 -35.15
C PRO A 23 -22.25 -2.72 -36.32
N VAL A 24 -22.63 -3.08 -37.55
CA VAL A 24 -22.17 -2.44 -38.80
C VAL A 24 -22.77 -1.04 -38.99
N GLU A 25 -24.04 -0.83 -38.64
CA GLU A 25 -24.73 0.47 -38.75
C GLU A 25 -24.19 1.47 -37.71
N LYS A 26 -23.91 1.01 -36.47
CA LYS A 26 -23.28 1.83 -35.42
C LYS A 26 -21.88 2.29 -35.85
N ALA A 27 -21.05 1.35 -36.36
CA ALA A 27 -19.69 1.63 -36.81
C ALA A 27 -19.66 2.65 -37.98
N LYS A 28 -20.61 2.56 -38.92
CA LYS A 28 -20.74 3.53 -40.02
C LYS A 28 -21.15 4.92 -39.52
N ALA A 29 -22.09 4.99 -38.57
CA ALA A 29 -22.58 6.26 -38.01
C ALA A 29 -21.48 7.02 -37.25
N TYR A 30 -20.69 6.34 -36.40
CA TYR A 30 -19.60 6.98 -35.64
C TYR A 30 -18.43 7.45 -36.52
N SER A 31 -18.13 6.71 -37.58
CA SER A 31 -17.08 7.05 -38.56
C SER A 31 -17.37 8.34 -39.34
N VAL A 32 -18.63 8.54 -39.77
CA VAL A 32 -19.06 9.76 -40.50
C VAL A 32 -19.03 10.99 -39.60
N LEU A 33 -19.36 10.83 -38.31
CA LEU A 33 -19.35 11.90 -37.32
C LEU A 33 -17.92 12.39 -37.02
N ALA A 34 -16.99 11.45 -36.81
CA ALA A 34 -15.58 11.75 -36.51
C ALA A 34 -14.90 12.53 -37.65
N LYS A 35 -15.18 12.17 -38.91
CA LYS A 35 -14.65 12.88 -40.10
C LYS A 35 -15.15 14.32 -40.21
N THR A 36 -16.39 14.57 -39.78
CA THR A 36 -17.04 15.90 -39.85
C THR A 36 -16.44 16.90 -38.86
N TYR A 37 -16.07 16.44 -37.66
CA TYR A 37 -15.51 17.32 -36.61
C TYR A 37 -14.01 17.57 -36.75
N LEU A 38 -13.22 16.57 -37.16
CA LEU A 38 -11.77 16.71 -37.34
C LEU A 38 -11.40 17.68 -38.47
N GLY A 39 -12.22 17.77 -39.54
CA GLY A 39 -11.96 18.67 -40.66
C GLY A 39 -12.13 20.16 -40.35
N LEU A 40 -12.88 20.52 -39.29
CA LEU A 40 -13.26 21.91 -39.00
C LEU A 40 -12.26 22.66 -38.11
N ALA A 41 -11.35 21.97 -37.41
CA ALA A 41 -10.50 22.58 -36.39
C ALA A 41 -9.15 23.14 -36.91
N ALA A 42 -8.56 22.59 -37.97
CA ALA A 42 -7.11 22.73 -38.17
C ALA A 42 -6.61 23.74 -39.24
N ARG A 43 -7.44 24.48 -39.98
CA ARG A 43 -6.93 25.31 -41.11
C ARG A 43 -7.08 26.83 -41.03
N ASN A 44 -7.73 27.39 -40.01
CA ASN A 44 -7.76 28.86 -39.87
C ASN A 44 -8.13 29.31 -38.43
N PRO A 45 -7.14 29.46 -37.53
CA PRO A 45 -7.38 29.71 -36.09
C PRO A 45 -8.21 30.97 -35.82
N GLY A 46 -8.06 32.02 -36.63
CA GLY A 46 -8.88 33.24 -36.53
C GLY A 46 -10.33 33.06 -36.99
N LYS A 47 -10.64 32.09 -37.86
CA LYS A 47 -12.01 31.73 -38.24
C LYS A 47 -12.62 30.76 -37.24
N ALA A 48 -11.82 29.86 -36.65
CA ALA A 48 -12.20 28.99 -35.55
C ALA A 48 -12.51 29.81 -34.28
N ALA A 49 -11.67 30.76 -33.89
CA ALA A 49 -11.93 31.68 -32.78
C ALA A 49 -13.17 32.55 -33.02
N ARG A 50 -13.40 33.03 -34.25
CA ARG A 50 -14.64 33.77 -34.61
C ARG A 50 -15.89 32.88 -34.69
N ARG A 51 -15.74 31.59 -35.00
CA ARG A 51 -16.85 30.60 -35.01
C ARG A 51 -17.16 30.11 -33.60
N VAL A 52 -16.15 29.90 -32.77
CA VAL A 52 -16.27 29.64 -31.33
C VAL A 52 -16.86 30.85 -30.61
N ALA A 53 -16.47 32.09 -30.94
CA ALA A 53 -17.11 33.29 -30.40
C ALA A 53 -18.55 33.50 -30.89
N ARG A 54 -18.89 33.04 -32.10
CA ARG A 54 -20.27 33.06 -32.63
C ARG A 54 -21.14 31.95 -32.03
N ILE A 55 -20.56 30.77 -31.79
CA ILE A 55 -21.16 29.64 -31.06
C ILE A 55 -21.36 30.05 -29.60
N ALA A 56 -20.36 30.66 -28.96
CA ALA A 56 -20.47 31.22 -27.61
C ALA A 56 -21.54 32.31 -27.54
N LYS A 57 -21.68 33.18 -28.56
CA LYS A 57 -22.79 34.16 -28.65
C LYS A 57 -24.16 33.52 -28.95
N SER A 58 -24.23 32.41 -29.69
CA SER A 58 -25.50 31.67 -29.90
C SER A 58 -25.88 30.77 -28.73
N VAL A 59 -24.91 30.41 -27.89
CA VAL A 59 -25.10 29.64 -26.64
C VAL A 59 -25.32 30.57 -25.43
N ALA A 60 -24.85 31.82 -25.48
CA ALA A 60 -25.18 32.86 -24.50
C ALA A 60 -26.69 33.24 -24.48
N GLY A 61 -27.46 32.83 -25.50
CA GLY A 61 -28.92 32.93 -25.51
C GLY A 61 -29.65 31.81 -24.75
N ARG A 62 -28.93 30.78 -24.25
CA ARG A 62 -29.48 29.70 -23.43
C ARG A 62 -28.46 29.24 -22.39
N VAL A 63 -28.06 30.16 -21.52
CA VAL A 63 -27.61 29.76 -20.19
C VAL A 63 -28.85 29.26 -19.46
N VAL A 64 -29.01 27.93 -19.42
CA VAL A 64 -29.73 27.32 -18.31
C VAL A 64 -28.67 27.14 -17.23
N PRO A 65 -28.87 27.63 -15.99
CA PRO A 65 -27.96 27.33 -14.89
C PRO A 65 -27.79 25.81 -14.78
N PRO A 66 -26.71 25.30 -14.15
CA PRO A 66 -26.69 23.87 -13.80
C PRO A 66 -28.03 23.59 -13.10
N ARG A 67 -28.84 22.70 -13.68
CA ARG A 67 -29.97 22.16 -12.95
C ARG A 67 -29.34 21.63 -11.67
N SER A 68 -29.75 22.16 -10.53
CA SER A 68 -29.68 21.43 -9.28
C SER A 68 -30.09 20.01 -9.62
N GLN A 69 -29.14 19.07 -9.58
CA GLN A 69 -29.49 17.68 -9.72
C GLN A 69 -30.53 17.43 -8.63
N PRO A 70 -31.66 16.79 -8.94
CA PRO A 70 -32.60 16.43 -7.90
C PRO A 70 -31.83 15.59 -6.88
N GLN A 71 -31.59 16.15 -5.69
CA GLN A 71 -31.23 15.35 -4.54
C GLN A 71 -32.43 14.44 -4.31
N ILE A 72 -32.32 13.19 -4.73
CA ILE A 72 -33.20 12.16 -4.19
C ILE A 72 -32.88 12.15 -2.70
N PRO A 73 -33.86 12.47 -1.83
CA PRO A 73 -33.61 12.47 -0.39
C PRO A 73 -33.04 11.12 -0.01
N ALA A 74 -31.92 11.14 0.71
CA ALA A 74 -31.33 9.89 1.13
C ALA A 74 -32.29 9.17 2.07
N ILE A 75 -32.46 7.86 1.85
CA ILE A 75 -33.32 7.04 2.66
C ILE A 75 -32.53 6.73 3.93
N THR A 76 -32.95 7.31 5.04
CA THR A 76 -32.30 7.06 6.32
C THR A 76 -32.88 5.81 6.96
N MET A 77 -32.14 5.24 7.90
CA MET A 77 -32.53 4.03 8.64
C MET A 77 -33.95 4.06 9.23
N GLY A 78 -34.44 5.26 9.62
CA GLY A 78 -35.79 5.46 10.17
C GLY A 78 -36.89 5.54 9.12
N ASP A 79 -36.55 5.83 7.86
CA ASP A 79 -37.49 5.86 6.73
C ASP A 79 -37.73 4.45 6.14
N MET A 80 -36.90 3.48 6.54
CA MET A 80 -36.94 2.11 6.04
C MET A 80 -37.93 1.27 6.84
N SER A 81 -38.76 0.49 6.16
CA SER A 81 -39.48 -0.62 6.79
C SER A 81 -38.55 -1.81 6.87
N TRP A 82 -38.50 -2.50 8.00
CA TRP A 82 -37.62 -3.64 8.20
C TRP A 82 -38.40 -4.88 8.59
N THR A 83 -38.03 -6.00 8.00
CA THR A 83 -38.54 -7.32 8.33
C THR A 83 -37.48 -8.09 9.09
N ARG A 84 -37.82 -8.50 10.31
CA ARG A 84 -37.03 -9.45 11.09
C ARG A 84 -37.15 -10.83 10.43
N ALA A 85 -36.05 -11.34 9.91
CA ALA A 85 -35.95 -12.70 9.38
C ALA A 85 -35.51 -13.63 10.53
N ASN A 86 -34.27 -14.14 10.49
CA ASN A 86 -33.78 -15.09 11.49
C ASN A 86 -33.23 -14.43 12.77
N ALA A 87 -33.15 -13.10 12.83
CA ALA A 87 -32.62 -12.42 14.00
C ALA A 87 -33.36 -12.82 15.28
N THR A 88 -32.65 -13.02 16.38
CA THR A 88 -33.24 -13.29 17.71
C THR A 88 -33.78 -12.02 18.36
N GLU A 89 -33.21 -10.86 18.06
CA GLU A 89 -33.72 -9.55 18.47
C GLU A 89 -33.55 -8.54 17.32
N PHE A 90 -34.52 -7.64 17.18
CA PHE A 90 -34.48 -6.54 16.24
C PHE A 90 -35.28 -5.36 16.80
N SER A 91 -34.66 -4.19 16.93
CA SER A 91 -35.33 -2.95 17.30
C SER A 91 -34.74 -1.73 16.59
N ILE A 92 -35.57 -0.68 16.46
CA ILE A 92 -35.14 0.64 16.00
C ILE A 92 -35.69 1.65 17.01
N ASP A 93 -34.82 2.20 17.84
CA ASP A 93 -35.18 3.12 18.92
C ASP A 93 -34.33 4.38 18.82
N GLY A 94 -34.97 5.56 18.78
CA GLY A 94 -34.25 6.84 18.75
C GLY A 94 -33.31 7.06 17.56
N GLY A 95 -33.55 6.36 16.43
CA GLY A 95 -32.67 6.43 15.26
C GLY A 95 -31.45 5.51 15.33
N VAL A 96 -31.44 4.54 16.25
CA VAL A 96 -30.42 3.49 16.37
C VAL A 96 -31.07 2.15 16.05
N LEU A 97 -30.48 1.37 15.13
CA LEU A 97 -30.97 0.04 14.78
C LEU A 97 -30.12 -1.02 15.46
N ARG A 98 -30.75 -1.90 16.22
CA ARG A 98 -30.09 -3.01 16.90
C ARG A 98 -30.58 -4.34 16.33
N VAL A 99 -29.65 -5.21 15.97
CA VAL A 99 -29.89 -6.59 15.52
C VAL A 99 -29.10 -7.53 16.40
N VAL A 100 -29.75 -8.55 16.95
CA VAL A 100 -29.07 -9.74 17.48
C VAL A 100 -29.45 -10.90 16.56
N THR A 101 -28.47 -11.52 15.94
CA THR A 101 -28.67 -12.63 15.00
C THR A 101 -28.81 -13.95 15.73
N ASP A 102 -29.46 -14.92 15.09
CA ASP A 102 -29.26 -16.31 15.49
C ASP A 102 -27.89 -16.84 15.01
N ALA A 103 -27.64 -18.13 15.21
CA ALA A 103 -26.41 -18.81 14.82
C ALA A 103 -26.38 -19.26 13.34
N SER A 104 -27.41 -18.96 12.53
CA SER A 104 -27.50 -19.46 11.17
C SER A 104 -26.54 -18.69 10.24
N GLU A 105 -25.49 -19.37 9.81
CA GLU A 105 -24.43 -18.80 8.97
C GLU A 105 -24.96 -18.41 7.59
N ALA A 106 -24.60 -17.22 7.11
CA ALA A 106 -25.00 -16.64 5.83
C ALA A 106 -26.51 -16.45 5.62
N ALA A 107 -27.35 -16.74 6.62
CA ALA A 107 -28.77 -16.48 6.57
C ALA A 107 -29.05 -15.00 6.83
N TYR A 108 -30.06 -14.45 6.15
CA TYR A 108 -30.53 -13.10 6.38
C TYR A 108 -31.19 -12.99 7.75
N GLN A 109 -30.80 -11.96 8.49
CA GLN A 109 -31.18 -11.76 9.88
C GLN A 109 -32.23 -10.67 9.97
N VAL A 110 -31.97 -9.56 9.28
CA VAL A 110 -32.95 -8.49 9.05
C VAL A 110 -32.83 -8.01 7.61
N ILE A 111 -33.98 -7.75 7.00
CA ILE A 111 -34.15 -7.42 5.59
C ILE A 111 -34.95 -6.12 5.52
N SER A 112 -34.46 -5.11 4.82
CA SER A 112 -35.24 -3.89 4.60
C SER A 112 -36.37 -4.12 3.58
N SER A 113 -37.31 -3.17 3.48
CA SER A 113 -38.14 -3.05 2.29
C SER A 113 -37.28 -2.71 1.08
N PRO A 114 -37.66 -3.14 -0.14
CA PRO A 114 -36.96 -2.75 -1.36
C PRO A 114 -36.95 -1.24 -1.57
N PHE A 115 -35.83 -0.71 -2.04
CA PHE A 115 -35.64 0.67 -2.45
C PHE A 115 -35.56 0.73 -3.97
N ALA A 116 -36.32 1.61 -4.60
CA ALA A 116 -36.21 1.82 -6.04
C ALA A 116 -34.82 2.38 -6.39
N VAL A 117 -34.10 1.71 -7.28
CA VAL A 117 -32.91 2.29 -7.90
C VAL A 117 -33.40 3.12 -9.06
N SER A 118 -33.21 4.44 -8.96
CA SER A 118 -33.57 5.33 -10.07
C SER A 118 -32.71 4.99 -11.29
N GLU A 119 -33.34 4.94 -12.46
CA GLU A 119 -32.67 4.62 -13.73
C GLU A 119 -31.41 5.49 -13.90
N GLY A 120 -30.26 4.83 -14.08
CA GLY A 120 -28.97 5.51 -14.26
C GLY A 120 -28.32 6.09 -13.00
N MET A 121 -28.80 5.75 -11.80
CA MET A 121 -28.17 6.08 -10.51
C MET A 121 -27.53 4.84 -9.87
N VAL A 122 -26.58 5.07 -8.95
CA VAL A 122 -25.94 4.01 -8.16
C VAL A 122 -26.26 4.17 -6.67
N PRO A 123 -26.65 3.09 -5.97
CA PRO A 123 -26.90 3.15 -4.54
C PRO A 123 -25.58 3.26 -3.76
N VAL A 124 -25.52 4.26 -2.90
CA VAL A 124 -24.41 4.53 -1.99
C VAL A 124 -24.92 4.41 -0.55
N VAL A 125 -24.43 3.40 0.15
CA VAL A 125 -24.77 3.13 1.55
C VAL A 125 -23.68 3.73 2.43
N ARG A 126 -24.03 4.78 3.16
CA ARG A 126 -23.20 5.33 4.24
C ARG A 126 -23.68 4.69 5.52
N VAL A 127 -22.80 3.98 6.21
CA VAL A 127 -23.17 3.25 7.42
C VAL A 127 -22.12 3.46 8.49
N SER A 128 -22.57 3.81 9.68
CA SER A 128 -21.76 3.81 10.88
C SER A 128 -22.44 3.01 11.97
N GLY A 129 -21.66 2.26 12.71
CA GLY A 129 -22.20 1.38 13.72
C GLY A 129 -21.10 0.65 14.47
N GLU A 130 -21.54 -0.29 15.27
CA GLU A 130 -20.70 -1.13 16.09
C GLU A 130 -21.22 -2.56 15.99
N VAL A 131 -20.35 -3.50 15.61
CA VAL A 131 -20.60 -4.91 15.86
C VAL A 131 -20.22 -5.16 17.32
N VAL A 132 -21.22 -5.31 18.18
CA VAL A 132 -21.06 -5.52 19.63
C VAL A 132 -20.49 -6.91 19.93
N ARG A 133 -20.86 -7.92 19.12
CA ARG A 133 -20.30 -9.29 19.18
C ARG A 133 -20.53 -10.02 17.86
N GLY A 134 -19.73 -11.06 17.60
CA GLY A 134 -19.83 -11.87 16.38
C GLY A 134 -19.35 -11.13 15.13
N GLN A 135 -19.77 -11.62 13.96
CA GLN A 135 -19.42 -11.04 12.66
C GLN A 135 -20.67 -10.94 11.80
N LEU A 136 -20.85 -9.81 11.14
CA LEU A 136 -22.07 -9.48 10.41
C LEU A 136 -21.71 -8.95 9.03
N ALA A 137 -22.44 -9.37 8.00
CA ALA A 137 -22.36 -8.76 6.69
C ALA A 137 -23.53 -7.80 6.50
N ILE A 138 -23.23 -6.58 6.06
CA ILE A 138 -24.23 -5.66 5.50
C ILE A 138 -24.04 -5.67 4.00
N GLY A 139 -25.12 -5.86 3.26
CA GLY A 139 -25.05 -5.64 1.83
C GLY A 139 -26.41 -5.60 1.19
N VAL A 140 -26.39 -5.78 -0.12
CA VAL A 140 -27.51 -5.42 -0.96
C VAL A 140 -27.85 -6.57 -1.90
N LEU A 141 -29.13 -6.90 -1.97
CA LEU A 141 -29.72 -7.87 -2.89
C LEU A 141 -30.42 -7.17 -4.05
N ASN A 142 -30.57 -7.88 -5.16
CA ASN A 142 -31.43 -7.50 -6.28
C ASN A 142 -32.92 -7.48 -5.90
N GLU A 143 -33.77 -7.08 -6.85
CA GLU A 143 -35.22 -6.96 -6.69
C GLU A 143 -35.92 -8.28 -6.32
N ALA A 144 -35.37 -9.42 -6.77
CA ALA A 144 -35.86 -10.76 -6.48
C ALA A 144 -35.39 -11.30 -5.11
N GLN A 145 -34.51 -10.57 -4.41
CA GLN A 145 -33.91 -10.96 -3.12
C GLN A 145 -33.15 -12.30 -3.14
N ASP A 146 -32.68 -12.74 -4.31
CA ASP A 146 -32.01 -14.02 -4.52
C ASP A 146 -30.52 -13.89 -4.86
N THR A 147 -30.06 -12.70 -5.25
CA THR A 147 -28.69 -12.45 -5.71
C THR A 147 -28.06 -11.27 -4.99
N TRP A 148 -26.85 -11.45 -4.45
CA TRP A 148 -26.07 -10.36 -3.88
C TRP A 148 -25.49 -9.44 -4.97
N LEU A 149 -25.82 -8.16 -4.88
CA LEU A 149 -25.16 -7.11 -5.65
C LEU A 149 -23.78 -6.80 -5.08
N GLY A 150 -23.65 -6.85 -3.75
CA GLY A 150 -22.40 -6.85 -3.00
C GLY A 150 -22.63 -6.84 -1.49
N ASN A 151 -21.58 -7.08 -0.70
CA ASN A 151 -21.64 -6.98 0.76
C ASN A 151 -20.29 -6.56 1.35
N ARG A 152 -20.34 -6.12 2.60
CA ARG A 152 -19.20 -5.84 3.44
C ARG A 152 -19.39 -6.57 4.76
N SER A 153 -18.39 -7.36 5.14
CA SER A 153 -18.35 -7.99 6.46
C SER A 153 -17.70 -7.05 7.46
N TYR A 154 -18.31 -6.97 8.63
CA TYR A 154 -17.85 -6.19 9.77
C TYR A 154 -17.58 -7.14 10.92
N GLU A 155 -16.38 -7.02 11.47
CA GLU A 155 -15.96 -7.72 12.68
C GLU A 155 -16.27 -6.86 13.91
N MET A 156 -16.15 -7.44 15.11
CA MET A 156 -16.39 -6.74 16.37
C MET A 156 -15.61 -5.41 16.46
N GLY A 157 -16.33 -4.32 16.71
CA GLY A 157 -15.76 -2.97 16.75
C GLY A 157 -16.63 -1.93 16.04
N ARG A 158 -16.26 -0.67 16.21
CA ARG A 158 -16.90 0.46 15.52
C ARG A 158 -16.39 0.54 14.09
N PHE A 159 -17.28 0.92 13.19
CA PHE A 159 -16.95 1.17 11.79
C PHE A 159 -17.73 2.37 11.29
N GLU A 160 -17.13 3.06 10.33
CA GLU A 160 -17.78 4.04 9.48
C GLU A 160 -17.32 3.74 8.06
N ASP A 161 -18.25 3.33 7.21
CA ASP A 161 -17.97 2.88 5.86
C ASP A 161 -18.90 3.57 4.86
N ARG A 162 -18.37 3.85 3.67
CA ARG A 162 -19.14 4.26 2.49
C ARG A 162 -19.07 3.12 1.47
N LEU A 163 -20.15 2.36 1.35
CA LEU A 163 -20.26 1.25 0.42
C LEU A 163 -21.00 1.68 -0.85
N ILE A 164 -20.43 1.36 -2.00
CA ILE A 164 -21.03 1.65 -3.29
C ILE A 164 -21.31 0.32 -3.97
N PHE A 165 -22.56 0.08 -4.35
CA PHE A 165 -22.96 -1.16 -5.02
C PHE A 165 -23.33 -0.89 -6.47
N ALA A 166 -22.77 -1.68 -7.39
CA ALA A 166 -23.21 -1.67 -8.77
C ALA A 166 -24.65 -2.25 -8.81
N PRO A 167 -25.62 -1.57 -9.43
CA PRO A 167 -27.01 -2.04 -9.45
C PRO A 167 -27.20 -3.31 -10.29
N LYS A 168 -26.23 -3.67 -11.16
CA LYS A 168 -26.25 -4.86 -12.04
C LYS A 168 -27.57 -5.09 -12.81
N GLY A 169 -28.29 -4.00 -13.13
CA GLY A 169 -29.57 -4.05 -13.85
C GLY A 169 -30.81 -4.16 -12.96
N SER A 170 -30.66 -4.09 -11.63
CA SER A 170 -31.78 -4.12 -10.68
C SER A 170 -32.52 -2.79 -10.60
N ASP A 171 -33.86 -2.86 -10.75
CA ASP A 171 -34.79 -1.71 -10.60
C ASP A 171 -35.09 -1.40 -9.13
N ALA A 172 -34.83 -2.35 -8.24
CA ALA A 172 -34.95 -2.18 -6.82
C ALA A 172 -33.88 -2.98 -6.08
N ILE A 173 -33.48 -2.49 -4.93
CA ILE A 173 -32.49 -3.15 -4.09
C ILE A 173 -33.01 -3.35 -2.67
N THR A 174 -32.59 -4.43 -2.04
CA THR A 174 -32.94 -4.71 -0.64
C THR A 174 -31.67 -4.73 0.19
N LEU A 175 -31.63 -3.98 1.28
CA LEU A 175 -30.50 -4.02 2.21
C LEU A 175 -30.72 -5.15 3.21
N VAL A 176 -29.70 -5.97 3.39
CA VAL A 176 -29.73 -7.12 4.28
C VAL A 176 -28.57 -7.07 5.26
N ILE A 177 -28.89 -7.50 6.48
CA ILE A 177 -27.90 -7.82 7.50
C ILE A 177 -27.92 -9.34 7.64
N ALA A 178 -26.77 -9.98 7.41
CA ALA A 178 -26.60 -11.43 7.49
C ALA A 178 -25.55 -11.79 8.55
N ASN A 179 -25.72 -12.93 9.20
CA ASN A 179 -24.68 -13.44 10.09
C ASN A 179 -23.52 -13.97 9.23
N ALA A 180 -22.31 -13.48 9.49
CA ALA A 180 -21.09 -13.88 8.80
C ALA A 180 -20.12 -14.65 9.71
N GLY A 181 -20.50 -14.90 10.98
CA GLY A 181 -19.73 -15.71 11.91
C GLY A 181 -20.06 -17.19 11.79
N ALA A 182 -19.03 -18.05 11.88
CA ALA A 182 -19.10 -19.51 11.77
C ALA A 182 -19.94 -20.16 12.89
N GLY A 183 -21.27 -20.07 12.80
CA GLY A 183 -22.21 -20.73 13.71
C GLY A 183 -22.43 -20.06 15.06
N ALA A 184 -22.10 -18.77 15.23
CA ALA A 184 -22.27 -18.03 16.48
C ALA A 184 -23.19 -16.79 16.31
N PRO A 185 -24.10 -16.49 17.26
CA PRO A 185 -24.87 -15.25 17.28
C PRO A 185 -23.99 -14.01 17.24
N ALA A 186 -24.44 -12.98 16.52
CA ALA A 186 -23.78 -11.70 16.39
C ALA A 186 -24.74 -10.57 16.77
N GLU A 187 -24.20 -9.43 17.15
CA GLU A 187 -24.98 -8.25 17.54
C GLU A 187 -24.45 -7.01 16.83
N LEU A 188 -25.33 -6.32 16.13
CA LEU A 188 -25.06 -5.09 15.41
C LEU A 188 -25.85 -3.96 16.06
N VAL A 189 -25.20 -2.82 16.24
CA VAL A 189 -25.84 -1.55 16.56
C VAL A 189 -25.43 -0.54 15.48
N LEU A 190 -26.37 -0.13 14.64
CA LEU A 190 -26.14 0.92 13.65
C LEU A 190 -26.56 2.27 14.23
N ASN A 191 -25.62 3.21 14.25
CA ASN A 191 -25.83 4.59 14.69
C ASN A 191 -26.29 5.48 13.53
N SER A 192 -25.84 5.18 12.32
CA SER A 192 -26.37 5.78 11.10
C SER A 192 -26.37 4.74 9.99
N LEU A 193 -27.44 4.75 9.21
CA LEU A 193 -27.48 4.05 7.94
C LEU A 193 -28.28 4.92 6.98
N GLU A 194 -27.66 5.28 5.87
CA GLU A 194 -28.21 6.17 4.86
C GLU A 194 -27.94 5.55 3.49
N VAL A 195 -28.99 5.42 2.69
CA VAL A 195 -28.89 5.00 1.29
C VAL A 195 -29.22 6.20 0.43
N SER A 196 -28.21 6.71 -0.25
CA SER A 196 -28.35 7.79 -1.24
C SER A 196 -28.22 7.21 -2.66
N MET A 197 -28.81 7.90 -3.62
CA MET A 197 -28.69 7.58 -5.05
C MET A 197 -27.78 8.62 -5.68
N GLU A 198 -26.56 8.23 -6.04
CA GLU A 198 -25.57 9.13 -6.63
C GLU A 198 -25.48 8.89 -8.14
N VAL A 199 -25.09 9.93 -8.90
CA VAL A 199 -24.83 9.79 -10.35
C VAL A 199 -23.55 8.97 -10.52
N PRO A 200 -23.54 7.91 -11.37
CA PRO A 200 -22.35 7.12 -11.63
C PRO A 200 -21.22 8.00 -12.20
N SER A 201 -19.97 7.76 -11.76
CA SER A 201 -18.79 8.42 -12.34
C SER A 201 -18.22 7.60 -13.51
N GLU A 202 -17.07 8.00 -14.07
CA GLU A 202 -16.29 7.15 -14.99
C GLU A 202 -15.91 5.88 -14.24
N GLY A 203 -16.74 4.84 -14.33
CA GLY A 203 -16.54 3.58 -13.59
C GLY A 203 -17.81 2.77 -13.48
N GLY A 204 -18.97 3.43 -13.52
CA GLY A 204 -20.22 2.86 -13.03
C GLY A 204 -20.34 2.88 -11.50
N LEU A 205 -19.37 3.49 -10.79
CA LEU A 205 -19.33 3.72 -9.33
C LEU A 205 -18.69 5.10 -9.07
N PRO A 206 -18.93 5.80 -7.95
CA PRO A 206 -18.17 6.99 -7.53
C PRO A 206 -16.73 6.64 -7.07
N LEU A 207 -15.78 7.57 -7.19
CA LEU A 207 -14.33 7.41 -6.89
C LEU A 207 -14.03 6.95 -5.45
N SER A 208 -12.96 6.15 -5.28
CA SER A 208 -12.39 5.68 -4.00
C SER A 208 -11.09 6.41 -3.61
N GLU A 209 -10.73 6.41 -2.30
CA GLU A 209 -9.53 7.11 -1.77
C GLU A 209 -8.19 6.66 -2.39
N LEU A 210 -8.13 5.44 -2.96
CA LEU A 210 -6.94 4.91 -3.64
C LEU A 210 -6.76 5.47 -5.06
N GLU A 211 -7.83 5.97 -5.68
CA GLU A 211 -7.78 6.56 -7.03
C GLU A 211 -7.29 8.02 -7.02
N ASP A 212 -7.38 8.71 -5.87
CA ASP A 212 -6.93 10.09 -5.71
C ASP A 212 -5.40 10.24 -5.63
N GLN A 213 -4.66 9.18 -5.28
CA GLN A 213 -3.22 9.27 -4.97
C GLN A 213 -2.27 9.03 -6.16
N GLY A 214 -2.77 8.47 -7.27
CA GLY A 214 -1.98 8.12 -8.46
C GLY A 214 -1.06 6.89 -8.31
N TRP A 215 -0.79 6.17 -9.40
CA TRP A 215 0.08 4.98 -9.44
C TRP A 215 1.50 5.29 -9.95
N ASN A 216 2.52 4.62 -9.40
CA ASN A 216 3.86 4.58 -9.97
C ASN A 216 3.85 3.77 -11.27
N VAL A 217 4.21 4.37 -12.40
CA VAL A 217 4.21 3.70 -13.71
C VAL A 217 5.62 3.29 -14.11
N GLY A 218 5.75 2.06 -14.60
CA GLY A 218 7.00 1.48 -15.11
C GLY A 218 7.79 0.68 -14.06
N TYR A 219 8.52 -0.32 -14.53
CA TYR A 219 9.44 -1.12 -13.70
C TYR A 219 10.63 -1.72 -14.49
N SER A 220 10.82 -1.26 -15.74
CA SER A 220 11.84 -1.72 -16.69
C SER A 220 12.36 -0.52 -17.47
N ALA A 221 13.65 -0.23 -17.31
CA ALA A 221 14.31 0.91 -17.94
C ALA A 221 15.77 0.58 -18.31
N ALA A 222 16.36 1.42 -19.15
CA ALA A 222 17.79 1.41 -19.44
C ALA A 222 18.25 2.84 -19.65
N GLY A 223 19.47 3.14 -19.25
CA GLY A 223 20.02 4.49 -19.26
C GLY A 223 21.50 4.50 -18.86
N GLU A 224 22.00 5.69 -18.58
CA GLU A 224 23.38 5.94 -18.17
C GLU A 224 23.47 6.04 -16.64
N VAL A 225 24.54 5.50 -16.06
CA VAL A 225 24.88 5.70 -14.65
C VAL A 225 25.45 7.11 -14.51
N ILE A 226 24.83 7.95 -13.69
CA ILE A 226 25.33 9.30 -13.38
C ILE A 226 26.07 9.36 -12.04
N ALA A 227 25.73 8.45 -11.12
CA ALA A 227 26.30 8.36 -9.78
C ALA A 227 26.14 6.93 -9.24
N VAL A 228 27.02 6.55 -8.32
CA VAL A 228 27.00 5.26 -7.62
C VAL A 228 27.16 5.49 -6.12
N GLY A 229 26.55 4.63 -5.30
CA GLY A 229 26.78 4.64 -3.86
C GLY A 229 28.14 4.03 -3.51
N ASP A 230 28.69 4.39 -2.34
CA ASP A 230 30.05 4.03 -1.91
C ASP A 230 30.34 2.51 -1.92
N ALA A 231 29.31 1.68 -1.71
CA ALA A 231 29.42 0.23 -1.71
C ALA A 231 29.40 -0.42 -3.12
N VAL A 232 29.19 0.37 -4.19
CA VAL A 232 29.13 -0.12 -5.56
C VAL A 232 30.50 0.05 -6.21
N THR A 233 31.21 -1.07 -6.43
CA THR A 233 32.60 -1.05 -6.92
C THR A 233 32.78 -1.47 -8.38
N ASP A 234 31.71 -1.93 -9.03
CA ASP A 234 31.78 -2.56 -10.35
C ASP A 234 30.99 -1.84 -11.46
N LEU A 235 30.39 -0.71 -11.12
CA LEU A 235 29.79 0.26 -12.04
C LEU A 235 30.44 1.62 -11.79
N VAL A 236 30.57 2.41 -12.85
CA VAL A 236 31.10 3.78 -12.76
C VAL A 236 30.18 4.74 -13.53
N PRO A 237 30.15 6.04 -13.18
CA PRO A 237 29.48 7.05 -14.00
C PRO A 237 29.90 6.95 -15.48
N GLY A 238 28.94 7.07 -16.39
CA GLY A 238 29.10 6.87 -17.83
C GLY A 238 28.81 5.44 -18.33
N ASP A 239 28.67 4.45 -17.43
CA ASP A 239 28.26 3.11 -17.83
C ASP A 239 26.79 3.08 -18.26
N TYR A 240 26.50 2.42 -19.39
CA TYR A 240 25.12 2.13 -19.78
C TYR A 240 24.61 0.84 -19.11
N VAL A 241 23.44 0.93 -18.49
CA VAL A 241 22.84 -0.13 -17.68
C VAL A 241 21.37 -0.36 -18.03
N ALA A 242 20.89 -1.59 -17.83
CA ALA A 242 19.48 -1.91 -17.69
C ALA A 242 19.12 -2.07 -16.22
N CYS A 243 17.95 -1.60 -15.81
CA CYS A 243 17.48 -1.67 -14.44
C CYS A 243 16.01 -2.12 -14.33
N GLY A 244 15.66 -2.72 -13.20
CA GLY A 244 14.32 -3.24 -12.95
C GLY A 244 13.80 -3.00 -11.53
N GLY A 245 12.50 -3.22 -11.34
CA GLY A 245 11.84 -3.21 -10.03
C GLY A 245 10.72 -2.19 -9.95
N ALA A 246 9.52 -2.65 -9.58
CA ALA A 246 8.37 -1.77 -9.37
C ALA A 246 8.62 -0.85 -8.18
N GLY A 247 8.36 0.45 -8.34
CA GLY A 247 8.68 1.47 -7.34
C GLY A 247 10.16 1.85 -7.28
N LYS A 248 11.02 1.25 -8.12
CA LYS A 248 12.47 1.51 -8.18
C LYS A 248 12.87 2.01 -9.57
N ALA A 249 12.63 1.21 -10.62
CA ALA A 249 12.92 1.52 -12.02
C ALA A 249 11.68 2.08 -12.75
N ASN A 250 11.08 3.13 -12.18
CA ASN A 250 9.89 3.78 -12.72
C ASN A 250 10.23 4.61 -13.98
N HIS A 251 9.21 5.07 -14.71
CA HIS A 251 9.41 6.01 -15.81
C HIS A 251 9.69 7.42 -15.26
N ALA A 252 10.97 7.81 -15.27
CA ALA A 252 11.46 9.12 -14.85
C ALA A 252 12.78 9.45 -15.55
N ASP A 253 13.13 10.74 -15.61
CA ASP A 253 14.43 11.22 -16.12
C ASP A 253 15.60 10.68 -15.26
N PHE A 254 15.36 10.57 -13.95
CA PHE A 254 16.30 10.03 -12.98
C PHE A 254 15.62 8.97 -12.10
N VAL A 255 16.31 7.86 -11.87
CA VAL A 255 15.89 6.80 -10.95
C VAL A 255 17.06 6.39 -10.06
N SER A 256 16.77 6.08 -8.80
CA SER A 256 17.72 5.45 -7.88
C SER A 256 17.32 3.99 -7.69
N VAL A 257 18.19 3.08 -8.11
CA VAL A 257 17.89 1.65 -8.16
C VAL A 257 18.95 0.87 -7.38
N PRO A 258 18.56 -0.03 -6.45
CA PRO A 258 19.49 -0.88 -5.72
C PRO A 258 20.37 -1.71 -6.64
N ARG A 259 21.64 -1.89 -6.26
CA ARG A 259 22.69 -2.49 -7.10
C ARG A 259 22.25 -3.79 -7.76
N ASN A 260 21.68 -4.73 -7.01
CA ASN A 260 21.32 -6.05 -7.53
C ASN A 260 20.19 -6.05 -8.57
N LEU A 261 19.49 -4.93 -8.77
CA LEU A 261 18.48 -4.75 -9.81
C LEU A 261 19.01 -4.02 -11.06
N VAL A 262 20.34 -3.80 -11.14
CA VAL A 262 21.02 -3.09 -12.23
C VAL A 262 22.04 -4.01 -12.90
N CYS A 263 22.06 -4.04 -14.24
CA CYS A 263 23.02 -4.81 -15.03
C CYS A 263 23.66 -3.95 -16.11
N LYS A 264 24.98 -4.02 -16.24
CA LYS A 264 25.70 -3.38 -17.35
C LYS A 264 25.25 -3.94 -18.69
N ILE A 265 25.02 -3.06 -19.66
CA ILE A 265 24.63 -3.45 -21.00
C ILE A 265 25.85 -4.03 -21.72
N PRO A 266 25.80 -5.29 -22.22
CA PRO A 266 26.92 -5.89 -22.94
C PRO A 266 27.08 -5.30 -24.34
N ALA A 267 28.29 -5.35 -24.88
CA ALA A 267 28.55 -5.01 -26.28
C ALA A 267 27.66 -5.84 -27.22
N GLY A 268 27.04 -5.18 -28.19
CA GLY A 268 26.07 -5.80 -29.11
C GLY A 268 24.61 -5.72 -28.67
N CYS A 269 24.31 -5.24 -27.45
CA CYS A 269 22.96 -4.89 -27.02
C CYS A 269 22.78 -3.37 -27.00
N SER A 270 21.76 -2.84 -27.68
CA SER A 270 21.47 -1.40 -27.68
C SER A 270 20.75 -0.99 -26.39
N VAL A 271 20.89 0.27 -25.96
CA VAL A 271 20.12 0.83 -24.82
C VAL A 271 18.62 0.65 -25.03
N ARG A 272 18.16 0.85 -26.28
CA ARG A 272 16.76 0.64 -26.69
C ARG A 272 16.30 -0.78 -26.35
N ASP A 273 17.06 -1.80 -26.76
CA ASP A 273 16.67 -3.20 -26.53
C ASP A 273 16.89 -3.60 -25.07
N ALA A 274 17.94 -3.10 -24.42
CA ALA A 274 18.20 -3.34 -23.01
C ALA A 274 17.08 -2.80 -22.09
N SER A 275 16.31 -1.80 -22.53
CA SER A 275 15.14 -1.30 -21.78
C SER A 275 14.05 -2.37 -21.57
N THR A 276 14.09 -3.49 -22.32
CA THR A 276 13.16 -4.61 -22.19
C THR A 276 13.58 -5.67 -21.17
N THR A 277 14.75 -5.48 -20.54
CA THR A 277 15.42 -6.52 -19.74
C THR A 277 14.56 -7.09 -18.63
N THR A 278 13.81 -6.28 -17.88
CA THR A 278 13.01 -6.80 -16.76
C THR A 278 11.90 -7.72 -17.23
N VAL A 279 11.14 -7.33 -18.26
CA VAL A 279 10.07 -8.16 -18.86
C VAL A 279 10.66 -9.40 -19.53
N GLY A 280 11.76 -9.23 -20.26
CA GLY A 280 12.49 -10.34 -20.86
C GLY A 280 12.97 -11.38 -19.86
N THR A 281 13.36 -10.92 -18.68
CA THR A 281 13.80 -11.79 -17.59
C THR A 281 12.66 -12.56 -16.96
N ILE A 282 11.44 -12.01 -16.92
CA ILE A 282 10.24 -12.76 -16.51
C ILE A 282 10.00 -13.95 -17.46
N ALA A 283 10.10 -13.71 -18.76
CA ALA A 283 10.01 -14.79 -19.75
C ALA A 283 11.14 -15.82 -19.58
N LEU A 284 12.39 -15.37 -19.37
CA LEU A 284 13.53 -16.27 -19.18
C LEU A 284 13.40 -17.11 -17.91
N GLN A 285 12.86 -16.54 -16.83
CA GLN A 285 12.59 -17.30 -15.61
C GLN A 285 11.52 -18.37 -15.86
N GLY A 286 10.48 -18.05 -16.63
CA GLY A 286 9.52 -19.04 -17.12
C GLY A 286 10.21 -20.20 -17.83
N VAL A 287 11.10 -19.91 -18.79
CA VAL A 287 11.92 -20.92 -19.48
C VAL A 287 12.77 -21.75 -18.50
N ARG A 288 13.38 -21.13 -17.49
CA ARG A 288 14.18 -21.86 -16.48
C ARG A 288 13.32 -22.78 -15.62
N ARG A 289 12.10 -22.37 -15.27
CA ARG A 289 11.13 -23.21 -14.54
C ARG A 289 10.58 -24.33 -15.41
N THR A 290 10.53 -24.10 -16.73
CA THR A 290 10.26 -25.17 -17.71
C THR A 290 11.33 -26.25 -17.65
N GLN A 291 12.60 -25.93 -17.38
CA GLN A 291 13.76 -26.85 -17.38
C GLN A 291 13.97 -27.58 -18.73
N PRO A 292 13.84 -26.90 -19.88
CA PRO A 292 13.76 -27.54 -21.19
C PRO A 292 14.99 -28.40 -21.52
N GLU A 293 14.75 -29.49 -22.23
CA GLU A 293 15.77 -30.37 -22.78
C GLU A 293 15.79 -30.30 -24.31
N ILE A 294 16.98 -30.49 -24.89
CA ILE A 294 17.18 -30.45 -26.34
C ILE A 294 16.31 -31.52 -26.99
N GLY A 295 15.51 -31.13 -27.99
CA GLY A 295 14.63 -32.03 -28.74
C GLY A 295 13.20 -32.15 -28.21
N GLU A 296 12.87 -31.56 -27.06
CA GLU A 296 11.49 -31.56 -26.54
C GLU A 296 10.54 -30.70 -27.37
N THR A 297 9.25 -31.06 -27.37
CA THR A 297 8.16 -30.24 -27.91
C THR A 297 7.49 -29.47 -26.78
N ILE A 298 7.57 -28.13 -26.82
CA ILE A 298 7.07 -27.25 -25.77
C ILE A 298 5.95 -26.37 -26.32
N ALA A 299 4.81 -26.43 -25.65
CA ALA A 299 3.64 -25.62 -25.95
C ALA A 299 3.71 -24.27 -25.23
N VAL A 300 3.37 -23.17 -25.90
CA VAL A 300 3.30 -21.82 -25.30
C VAL A 300 1.90 -21.25 -25.50
N ILE A 301 1.18 -20.99 -24.41
CA ILE A 301 -0.19 -20.46 -24.45
C ILE A 301 -0.19 -18.98 -24.04
N GLY A 302 -0.58 -18.11 -24.97
CA GLY A 302 -0.54 -16.65 -24.89
C GLY A 302 0.73 -16.08 -25.53
N LEU A 303 0.66 -15.65 -26.79
CA LEU A 303 1.77 -15.08 -27.57
C LEU A 303 1.79 -13.54 -27.50
N GLY A 304 1.57 -13.02 -26.30
CA GLY A 304 1.91 -11.64 -25.95
C GLY A 304 3.43 -11.40 -25.94
N LEU A 305 3.87 -10.26 -25.42
CA LEU A 305 5.30 -9.90 -25.36
C LEU A 305 6.14 -11.00 -24.67
N LEU A 306 5.69 -11.47 -23.50
CA LEU A 306 6.36 -12.55 -22.75
C LEU A 306 6.36 -13.88 -23.52
N GLY A 307 5.24 -14.25 -24.14
CA GLY A 307 5.09 -15.51 -24.88
C GLY A 307 6.02 -15.58 -26.09
N GLN A 308 6.16 -14.49 -26.84
CA GLN A 308 7.04 -14.45 -28.00
C GLN A 308 8.52 -14.45 -27.61
N MET A 309 8.90 -13.81 -26.50
CA MET A 309 10.27 -13.94 -25.96
C MET A 309 10.53 -15.37 -25.45
N THR A 310 9.55 -15.97 -24.76
CA THR A 310 9.60 -17.36 -24.28
C THR A 310 9.81 -18.33 -25.44
N ALA A 311 9.03 -18.19 -26.52
CA ALA A 311 9.14 -19.03 -27.70
C ALA A 311 10.54 -18.95 -28.35
N GLN A 312 11.07 -17.74 -28.55
CA GLN A 312 12.42 -17.55 -29.08
C GLN A 312 13.50 -18.17 -28.20
N MET A 313 13.41 -18.04 -26.87
CA MET A 313 14.37 -18.61 -25.94
C MET A 313 14.32 -20.14 -25.88
N LEU A 314 13.13 -20.74 -25.96
CA LEU A 314 12.97 -22.20 -26.07
C LEU A 314 13.52 -22.74 -27.39
N ARG A 315 13.32 -22.00 -28.50
CA ARG A 315 13.96 -22.32 -29.79
C ARG A 315 15.48 -22.26 -29.71
N ALA A 316 16.02 -21.21 -29.09
CA ALA A 316 17.46 -21.08 -28.87
C ALA A 316 18.02 -22.17 -27.95
N ASN A 317 17.19 -22.80 -27.12
CA ASN A 317 17.56 -23.94 -26.28
C ASN A 317 17.58 -25.28 -27.05
N GLY A 318 17.03 -25.33 -28.26
CA GLY A 318 16.98 -26.54 -29.10
C GLY A 318 15.65 -27.30 -29.03
N CYS A 319 14.58 -26.66 -28.54
CA CYS A 319 13.24 -27.25 -28.48
C CYS A 319 12.43 -26.96 -29.76
N THR A 320 11.44 -27.80 -30.01
CA THR A 320 10.34 -27.50 -30.94
C THR A 320 9.27 -26.74 -30.18
N VAL A 321 8.83 -25.59 -30.69
CA VAL A 321 7.89 -24.69 -29.99
C VAL A 321 6.60 -24.56 -30.78
N VAL A 322 5.48 -24.86 -30.11
CA VAL A 322 4.12 -24.76 -30.66
C VAL A 322 3.33 -23.73 -29.86
N GLY A 323 2.84 -22.67 -30.52
CA GLY A 323 2.18 -21.55 -29.85
C GLY A 323 0.66 -21.48 -30.05
N LEU A 324 -0.03 -20.92 -29.05
CA LEU A 324 -1.45 -20.57 -29.11
C LEU A 324 -1.65 -19.10 -28.71
N ASP A 325 -2.34 -18.33 -29.53
CA ASP A 325 -2.90 -17.03 -29.15
C ASP A 325 -4.17 -16.77 -29.95
N LEU A 326 -5.20 -16.21 -29.31
CA LEU A 326 -6.48 -15.92 -29.96
C LEU A 326 -6.32 -14.92 -31.11
N ASP A 327 -5.28 -14.06 -31.06
CA ASP A 327 -4.90 -13.17 -32.13
C ASP A 327 -3.95 -13.86 -33.13
N ALA A 328 -4.50 -14.20 -34.30
CA ALA A 328 -3.74 -14.81 -35.40
C ALA A 328 -2.54 -13.97 -35.85
N SER A 329 -2.57 -12.64 -35.68
CA SER A 329 -1.44 -11.78 -36.03
C SER A 329 -0.23 -12.03 -35.13
N ARG A 330 -0.46 -12.34 -33.84
CA ARG A 330 0.59 -12.70 -32.87
C ARG A 330 1.16 -14.06 -33.18
N VAL A 331 0.34 -15.02 -33.58
CA VAL A 331 0.79 -16.34 -34.06
C VAL A 331 1.72 -16.18 -35.28
N LEU A 332 1.29 -15.40 -36.29
CA LEU A 332 2.10 -15.14 -37.49
C LEU A 332 3.42 -14.42 -37.15
N ARG A 333 3.39 -13.44 -36.24
CA ARG A 333 4.59 -12.74 -35.77
C ARG A 333 5.55 -13.70 -35.06
N ALA A 334 5.05 -14.51 -34.15
CA ALA A 334 5.86 -15.51 -33.44
C ALA A 334 6.51 -16.51 -34.40
N ARG A 335 5.81 -16.95 -35.45
CA ARG A 335 6.39 -17.82 -36.50
C ARG A 335 7.49 -17.12 -37.29
N LYS A 336 7.29 -15.85 -37.66
CA LYS A 336 8.35 -15.04 -38.32
C LYS A 336 9.58 -14.87 -37.42
N LEU A 337 9.40 -14.88 -36.11
CA LEU A 337 10.46 -14.81 -35.11
C LEU A 337 11.05 -16.17 -34.71
N GLY A 338 10.67 -17.26 -35.41
CA GLY A 338 11.34 -18.57 -35.29
C GLY A 338 10.57 -19.65 -34.54
N MET A 339 9.33 -19.39 -34.10
CA MET A 339 8.42 -20.43 -33.59
C MET A 339 8.05 -21.42 -34.71
N ASP A 340 8.07 -22.73 -34.43
CA ASP A 340 7.89 -23.76 -35.46
C ASP A 340 6.46 -23.78 -36.02
N ALA A 341 5.48 -23.81 -35.12
CA ALA A 341 4.07 -23.90 -35.47
C ALA A 341 3.21 -23.18 -34.45
N GLY A 342 1.98 -22.84 -34.82
CA GLY A 342 1.02 -22.26 -33.89
C GLY A 342 -0.29 -21.93 -34.56
N GLU A 343 -1.33 -21.80 -33.75
CA GLU A 343 -2.71 -21.64 -34.18
C GLU A 343 -3.44 -20.63 -33.29
N SER A 344 -4.53 -20.07 -33.82
CA SER A 344 -5.42 -19.18 -33.06
C SER A 344 -6.71 -19.82 -32.60
N ASP A 345 -7.08 -20.95 -33.20
CA ASP A 345 -8.21 -21.77 -32.76
C ASP A 345 -7.74 -22.85 -31.78
N VAL A 346 -8.44 -22.99 -30.67
CA VAL A 346 -8.08 -23.89 -29.57
C VAL A 346 -8.17 -25.36 -30.00
N ASP A 347 -9.18 -25.75 -30.78
CA ASP A 347 -9.37 -27.14 -31.17
C ASP A 347 -8.39 -27.53 -32.28
N VAL A 348 -8.10 -26.62 -33.22
CA VAL A 348 -7.03 -26.80 -34.21
C VAL A 348 -5.67 -26.90 -33.52
N TYR A 349 -5.41 -26.07 -32.50
CA TYR A 349 -4.18 -26.14 -31.72
C TYR A 349 -4.00 -27.48 -30.99
N LYS A 350 -5.06 -28.04 -30.40
CA LYS A 350 -5.04 -29.39 -29.80
C LYS A 350 -4.70 -30.45 -30.85
N ALA A 351 -5.33 -30.39 -32.03
CA ALA A 351 -5.05 -31.30 -33.13
C ALA A 351 -3.59 -31.17 -33.61
N LEU A 352 -3.09 -29.94 -33.75
CA LEU A 352 -1.71 -29.66 -34.13
C LEU A 352 -0.70 -30.28 -33.15
N ILE A 353 -0.90 -30.09 -31.84
CA ILE A 353 -0.03 -30.71 -30.82
C ILE A 353 -0.08 -32.24 -30.94
N ARG A 354 -1.28 -32.81 -31.08
CA ARG A 354 -1.44 -34.26 -31.22
C ARG A 354 -0.68 -34.77 -32.44
N ASP A 355 -0.78 -34.10 -33.58
CA ASP A 355 -0.17 -34.55 -34.83
C ASP A 355 1.37 -34.38 -34.78
N MET A 356 1.88 -33.27 -34.24
CA MET A 356 3.32 -33.03 -34.08
C MET A 356 4.00 -33.95 -33.06
N THR A 357 3.25 -34.43 -32.07
CA THR A 357 3.78 -35.28 -30.99
C THR A 357 3.46 -36.76 -31.16
N GLY A 358 2.84 -37.15 -32.28
CA GLY A 358 2.39 -38.54 -32.51
C GLY A 358 1.39 -39.02 -31.46
N GLY A 359 0.52 -38.14 -30.98
CA GLY A 359 -0.54 -38.43 -30.01
C GLY A 359 -0.13 -38.34 -28.54
N ARG A 360 1.15 -38.05 -28.24
CA ARG A 360 1.66 -38.05 -26.87
C ARG A 360 1.26 -36.81 -26.06
N GLY A 361 1.07 -35.67 -26.73
CA GLY A 361 0.98 -34.36 -26.08
C GLY A 361 2.35 -33.68 -25.97
N ALA A 362 2.36 -32.38 -25.71
CA ALA A 362 3.59 -31.61 -25.52
C ALA A 362 4.32 -32.07 -24.24
N ASP A 363 5.65 -32.10 -24.30
CA ASP A 363 6.49 -32.47 -23.14
C ASP A 363 6.27 -31.52 -21.98
N ARG A 364 6.16 -30.23 -22.30
CA ARG A 364 5.97 -29.14 -21.35
C ARG A 364 5.06 -28.06 -21.94
N VAL A 365 4.34 -27.35 -21.09
CA VAL A 365 3.47 -26.23 -21.49
C VAL A 365 3.82 -25.00 -20.65
N VAL A 366 4.01 -23.85 -21.28
CA VAL A 366 4.25 -22.56 -20.62
C VAL A 366 3.07 -21.64 -20.85
N ILE A 367 2.47 -21.15 -19.77
CA ILE A 367 1.32 -20.25 -19.79
C ILE A 367 1.81 -18.82 -19.58
N THR A 368 1.72 -18.00 -20.62
CA THR A 368 2.07 -16.57 -20.64
C THR A 368 0.86 -15.67 -20.90
N ALA A 369 -0.34 -16.24 -20.94
CA ALA A 369 -1.61 -15.52 -21.05
C ALA A 369 -2.01 -14.82 -19.74
N ALA A 370 -2.83 -13.77 -19.84
CA ALA A 370 -3.46 -13.11 -18.71
C ALA A 370 -4.99 -13.18 -18.86
N THR A 371 -5.68 -13.83 -17.92
CA THR A 371 -7.15 -13.95 -17.89
C THR A 371 -7.63 -14.50 -16.56
N LYS A 372 -8.76 -14.03 -16.04
CA LYS A 372 -9.36 -14.60 -14.82
C LYS A 372 -9.93 -16.01 -15.01
N SER A 373 -9.99 -16.51 -16.25
CA SER A 373 -10.56 -17.82 -16.58
C SER A 373 -9.60 -18.97 -16.28
N ASP A 374 -10.15 -20.05 -15.73
CA ASP A 374 -9.45 -21.33 -15.54
C ASP A 374 -9.33 -22.14 -16.86
N ALA A 375 -9.92 -21.67 -17.96
CA ALA A 375 -9.89 -22.40 -19.24
C ALA A 375 -8.46 -22.62 -19.75
N VAL A 376 -7.58 -21.64 -19.53
CA VAL A 376 -6.19 -21.67 -20.00
C VAL A 376 -5.37 -22.75 -19.28
N ILE A 377 -5.48 -22.83 -17.95
CA ILE A 377 -4.75 -23.84 -17.19
C ILE A 377 -5.27 -25.25 -17.50
N ASN A 378 -6.57 -25.41 -17.70
CA ASN A 378 -7.17 -26.69 -18.05
C ASN A 378 -6.81 -27.13 -19.48
N LEU A 379 -6.76 -26.21 -20.43
CA LEU A 379 -6.24 -26.46 -21.77
C LEU A 379 -4.77 -26.90 -21.72
N ALA A 380 -3.94 -26.24 -20.91
CA ALA A 380 -2.54 -26.63 -20.73
C ALA A 380 -2.41 -28.08 -20.26
N MET A 381 -3.24 -28.50 -19.28
CA MET A 381 -3.27 -29.89 -18.82
C MET A 381 -3.74 -30.88 -19.89
N GLU A 382 -4.69 -30.46 -20.74
CA GLU A 382 -5.22 -31.29 -21.82
C GLU A 382 -4.18 -31.55 -22.91
N VAL A 383 -3.38 -30.55 -23.29
CA VAL A 383 -2.37 -30.69 -24.35
C VAL A 383 -1.01 -31.20 -23.85
N CYS A 384 -0.77 -31.15 -22.55
CA CYS A 384 0.42 -31.72 -21.92
C CYS A 384 0.39 -33.26 -21.93
N ARG A 385 1.55 -33.89 -22.14
CA ARG A 385 1.68 -35.35 -22.05
C ARG A 385 1.55 -35.86 -20.62
N ALA A 386 1.34 -37.17 -20.47
CA ALA A 386 1.49 -37.82 -19.17
C ALA A 386 2.92 -37.64 -18.64
N LYS A 387 3.05 -37.36 -17.34
CA LYS A 387 4.32 -37.01 -16.65
C LYS A 387 5.01 -35.78 -17.25
N GLY A 388 4.25 -34.90 -17.89
CA GLY A 388 4.74 -33.63 -18.41
C GLY A 388 4.63 -32.52 -17.36
N ARG A 389 5.05 -31.31 -17.74
CA ARG A 389 5.06 -30.14 -16.84
C ARG A 389 4.28 -28.96 -17.41
N VAL A 390 3.49 -28.30 -16.57
CA VAL A 390 2.84 -27.03 -16.87
C VAL A 390 3.44 -25.93 -16.00
N VAL A 391 3.92 -24.86 -16.62
CA VAL A 391 4.55 -23.70 -15.97
C VAL A 391 3.67 -22.48 -16.12
N ILE A 392 3.27 -21.89 -15.00
CA ILE A 392 2.49 -20.66 -14.93
C ILE A 392 3.45 -19.47 -14.85
N VAL A 393 3.38 -18.58 -15.84
CA VAL A 393 4.13 -17.30 -15.89
C VAL A 393 3.17 -16.11 -15.88
N GLY A 394 2.06 -16.21 -16.61
CA GLY A 394 1.02 -15.18 -16.66
C GLY A 394 0.00 -15.30 -15.53
N ASP A 395 -0.90 -14.31 -15.46
CA ASP A 395 -1.97 -14.22 -14.45
C ASP A 395 -3.23 -14.96 -14.94
N VAL A 396 -3.43 -16.19 -14.48
CA VAL A 396 -4.55 -17.05 -14.90
C VAL A 396 -5.36 -17.59 -13.73
N GLY A 397 -6.63 -17.92 -13.96
CA GLY A 397 -7.42 -18.71 -13.01
C GLY A 397 -6.75 -20.05 -12.69
N LEU A 398 -6.79 -20.46 -11.41
CA LEU A 398 -6.04 -21.61 -10.88
C LEU A 398 -6.92 -22.82 -10.51
N ASN A 399 -8.21 -22.84 -10.90
CA ASN A 399 -9.06 -24.00 -10.64
C ASN A 399 -8.76 -25.15 -11.63
N VAL A 400 -7.87 -26.05 -11.20
CA VAL A 400 -7.42 -27.20 -12.01
C VAL A 400 -8.47 -28.32 -12.01
N ALA A 401 -8.81 -28.81 -13.21
CA ALA A 401 -9.65 -29.98 -13.40
C ALA A 401 -8.91 -31.27 -12.96
N ARG A 402 -9.23 -31.73 -11.75
CA ARG A 402 -8.64 -32.92 -11.12
C ARG A 402 -8.53 -34.15 -12.03
N PRO A 403 -9.51 -34.52 -12.89
CA PRO A 403 -9.41 -35.74 -13.69
C PRO A 403 -8.21 -35.77 -14.63
N GLN A 404 -7.89 -34.65 -15.29
CA GLN A 404 -6.75 -34.57 -16.22
C GLN A 404 -5.42 -34.57 -15.45
N PHE A 405 -5.37 -33.75 -14.40
CA PHE A 405 -4.19 -33.63 -13.55
C PHE A 405 -3.80 -34.96 -12.89
N TYR A 406 -4.78 -35.68 -12.33
CA TYR A 406 -4.58 -36.97 -11.67
C TYR A 406 -4.20 -38.07 -12.67
N ARG A 407 -4.91 -38.20 -13.80
CA ARG A 407 -4.67 -39.29 -14.76
C ARG A 407 -3.31 -39.19 -15.45
N LYS A 408 -2.85 -37.96 -15.72
CA LYS A 408 -1.60 -37.70 -16.42
C LYS A 408 -0.43 -37.52 -15.46
N GLU A 409 -0.66 -37.34 -14.17
CA GLU A 409 0.38 -37.06 -13.17
C GLU A 409 1.29 -35.91 -13.62
N ILE A 410 0.69 -34.75 -13.90
CA ILE A 410 1.39 -33.56 -14.40
C ILE A 410 2.05 -32.80 -13.24
N ASP A 411 3.27 -32.31 -13.47
CA ASP A 411 3.89 -31.31 -12.60
C ASP A 411 3.28 -29.93 -12.89
N LEU A 412 2.71 -29.27 -11.89
CA LEU A 412 2.28 -27.87 -11.99
C LEU A 412 3.24 -26.97 -11.22
N VAL A 413 3.80 -25.97 -11.91
CA VAL A 413 4.87 -25.14 -11.38
C VAL A 413 4.58 -23.65 -11.59
N MET A 414 4.81 -22.84 -10.55
CA MET A 414 4.75 -21.38 -10.63
C MET A 414 6.13 -20.78 -10.98
N SER A 415 6.12 -19.69 -11.76
CA SER A 415 7.29 -18.88 -12.08
C SER A 415 7.21 -17.50 -11.41
N THR A 416 8.03 -17.28 -10.39
CA THR A 416 8.10 -16.01 -9.67
C THR A 416 8.88 -14.96 -10.47
N SER A 417 8.17 -14.06 -11.15
CA SER A 417 8.72 -12.86 -11.81
C SER A 417 10.05 -13.15 -12.55
N TYR A 418 11.11 -12.35 -12.32
CA TYR A 418 12.45 -12.53 -12.90
C TYR A 418 13.40 -13.45 -12.10
N GLY A 419 12.88 -14.23 -11.14
CA GLY A 419 13.59 -15.34 -10.49
C GLY A 419 14.11 -15.06 -9.08
N ALA A 420 15.13 -15.84 -8.67
CA ALA A 420 15.65 -15.82 -7.29
C ALA A 420 16.19 -14.44 -6.90
N GLY A 421 15.89 -14.01 -5.67
CA GLY A 421 16.13 -12.66 -5.18
C GLY A 421 14.88 -11.76 -5.23
N ARG A 422 13.91 -12.04 -6.10
CA ARG A 422 12.62 -11.31 -6.07
C ARG A 422 11.92 -11.57 -4.73
N TYR A 423 11.44 -10.49 -4.10
CA TYR A 423 10.81 -10.50 -2.76
C TYR A 423 11.75 -10.87 -1.62
N ASP A 424 13.06 -10.93 -1.87
CA ASP A 424 14.08 -11.04 -0.82
C ASP A 424 14.72 -9.66 -0.61
N ARG A 425 14.49 -9.08 0.57
CA ARG A 425 14.98 -7.75 0.93
C ARG A 425 16.51 -7.68 1.02
N ASN A 426 17.16 -8.74 1.51
CA ASN A 426 18.62 -8.78 1.58
C ASN A 426 19.21 -8.70 0.18
N TYR A 427 18.59 -9.37 -0.78
CA TYR A 427 18.99 -9.31 -2.17
C TYR A 427 18.64 -7.96 -2.83
N GLU A 428 17.38 -7.52 -2.77
CA GLU A 428 16.89 -6.37 -3.56
C GLU A 428 17.16 -4.99 -2.94
N GLU A 429 17.36 -4.89 -1.63
CA GLU A 429 17.59 -3.61 -0.94
C GLU A 429 18.99 -3.54 -0.35
N ASN A 430 19.41 -4.59 0.36
CA ASN A 430 20.72 -4.59 1.02
C ASN A 430 21.88 -4.96 0.08
N GLY A 431 21.58 -5.36 -1.16
CA GLY A 431 22.61 -5.67 -2.17
C GLY A 431 23.39 -6.97 -1.89
N VAL A 432 22.90 -7.83 -1.00
CA VAL A 432 23.56 -9.10 -0.65
C VAL A 432 23.18 -10.18 -1.67
N ASP A 433 24.11 -10.54 -2.55
CA ASP A 433 23.92 -11.61 -3.53
C ASP A 433 23.98 -13.00 -2.88
N TYR A 434 23.30 -13.99 -3.47
CA TYR A 434 23.38 -15.37 -3.04
C TYR A 434 24.72 -15.99 -3.45
N PRO A 435 25.29 -16.89 -2.63
CA PRO A 435 26.51 -17.57 -3.02
C PRO A 435 26.29 -18.36 -4.31
N PHE A 436 27.14 -18.10 -5.30
CA PHE A 436 26.97 -18.56 -6.68
C PHE A 436 26.76 -20.08 -6.81
N ALA A 437 27.43 -20.86 -5.96
CA ALA A 437 27.36 -22.32 -5.97
C ALA A 437 25.96 -22.88 -5.60
N TYR A 438 25.18 -22.16 -4.79
CA TYR A 438 23.85 -22.59 -4.35
C TYR A 438 22.74 -22.03 -5.23
N VAL A 439 22.87 -20.75 -5.62
CA VAL A 439 21.90 -20.09 -6.49
C VAL A 439 22.64 -19.53 -7.68
N ARG A 440 22.82 -20.37 -8.71
CA ARG A 440 23.50 -19.96 -9.96
C ARG A 440 22.80 -18.77 -10.62
N TRP A 441 21.46 -18.76 -10.55
CA TRP A 441 20.59 -17.95 -11.38
C TRP A 441 19.72 -17.00 -10.55
N THR A 442 20.35 -15.93 -10.07
CA THR A 442 19.69 -14.79 -9.42
C THR A 442 19.13 -13.85 -10.47
N LEU A 443 18.18 -12.98 -10.10
CA LEU A 443 17.51 -12.09 -11.05
C LEU A 443 18.51 -11.22 -11.85
N ASN A 444 19.61 -10.76 -11.23
CA ASN A 444 20.64 -9.97 -11.90
C ASN A 444 21.36 -10.78 -13.00
N ARG A 445 21.74 -12.02 -12.68
CA ARG A 445 22.38 -12.93 -13.64
C ARG A 445 21.40 -13.35 -14.73
N ASN A 446 20.12 -13.40 -14.40
CA ASN A 446 19.00 -13.63 -15.31
C ASN A 446 18.87 -12.46 -16.31
N MET A 447 18.87 -11.20 -15.83
CA MET A 447 18.91 -9.98 -16.64
C MET A 447 20.14 -9.93 -17.57
N SER A 448 21.32 -10.24 -17.03
CA SER A 448 22.56 -10.32 -17.80
C SER A 448 22.49 -11.41 -18.90
N SER A 449 21.92 -12.58 -18.58
CA SER A 449 21.73 -13.67 -19.54
C SER A 449 20.77 -13.29 -20.66
N TYR A 450 19.69 -12.58 -20.33
CA TYR A 450 18.73 -12.08 -21.31
C TYR A 450 19.40 -11.11 -22.30
N MET A 451 20.15 -10.12 -21.80
CA MET A 451 20.86 -9.18 -22.67
C MET A 451 21.93 -9.86 -23.53
N ALA A 452 22.59 -10.91 -23.03
CA ALA A 452 23.53 -11.71 -23.81
C ALA A 452 22.86 -12.47 -24.97
N LEU A 453 21.61 -12.90 -24.82
CA LEU A 453 20.84 -13.50 -25.92
C LEU A 453 20.51 -12.47 -27.01
N ILE A 454 20.25 -11.22 -26.63
CA ILE A 454 20.08 -10.11 -27.58
C ILE A 454 21.40 -9.83 -28.30
N ALA A 455 22.48 -9.64 -27.55
CA ALA A 455 23.80 -9.32 -28.09
C ALA A 455 24.34 -10.39 -29.05
N SER A 456 24.01 -11.67 -28.81
CA SER A 456 24.38 -12.79 -29.68
C SER A 456 23.43 -13.01 -30.87
N GLY A 457 22.37 -12.19 -31.01
CA GLY A 457 21.37 -12.31 -32.07
C GLY A 457 20.42 -13.50 -31.94
N ARG A 458 20.43 -14.22 -30.81
CA ARG A 458 19.55 -15.37 -30.54
C ARG A 458 18.15 -14.96 -30.10
N LEU A 459 17.99 -13.71 -29.69
CA LEU A 459 16.71 -13.13 -29.34
C LEU A 459 16.51 -11.80 -30.10
N ASN A 460 15.48 -11.75 -30.94
CA ASN A 460 15.12 -10.55 -31.68
C ASN A 460 14.02 -9.77 -30.94
N VAL A 461 14.45 -8.76 -30.18
CA VAL A 461 13.55 -7.84 -29.46
C VAL A 461 13.04 -6.73 -30.37
N ALA A 462 13.82 -6.30 -31.36
CA ALA A 462 13.41 -5.26 -32.30
C ALA A 462 12.11 -5.61 -33.04
N GLY A 463 11.90 -6.89 -33.37
CA GLY A 463 10.67 -7.40 -33.98
C GLY A 463 9.44 -7.47 -33.04
N LEU A 464 9.62 -7.18 -31.75
CA LEU A 464 8.56 -7.14 -30.74
C LEU A 464 8.14 -5.70 -30.39
N ILE A 465 8.92 -4.70 -30.80
CA ILE A 465 8.67 -3.28 -30.53
C ILE A 465 7.94 -2.67 -31.72
N ASP A 466 6.66 -2.35 -31.54
CA ASP A 466 5.83 -1.74 -32.58
C ASP A 466 5.99 -0.22 -32.62
N LYS A 467 6.21 0.40 -31.45
CA LYS A 467 6.29 1.86 -31.35
C LYS A 467 7.33 2.31 -30.35
N VAL A 468 8.02 3.39 -30.69
CA VAL A 468 8.79 4.21 -29.76
C VAL A 468 8.11 5.58 -29.73
N VAL A 469 7.76 6.06 -28.54
CA VAL A 469 7.13 7.36 -28.32
C VAL A 469 7.94 8.17 -27.34
N THR A 470 7.82 9.49 -27.35
CA THR A 470 8.46 10.30 -26.30
C THR A 470 7.69 10.20 -24.99
N VAL A 471 8.33 10.55 -23.87
CA VAL A 471 7.64 10.62 -22.57
C VAL A 471 6.46 11.61 -22.58
N ASP A 472 6.54 12.70 -23.35
CA ASP A 472 5.44 13.67 -23.51
C ASP A 472 4.21 13.06 -24.19
N GLU A 473 4.42 12.08 -25.06
CA GLU A 473 3.35 11.33 -25.73
C GLU A 473 2.78 10.21 -24.86
N ALA A 474 3.34 9.95 -23.67
CA ALA A 474 2.94 8.84 -22.81
C ALA A 474 1.46 8.92 -22.39
N PRO A 475 0.91 10.07 -21.91
CA PRO A 475 -0.50 10.13 -21.50
C PRO A 475 -1.47 9.76 -22.63
N GLU A 476 -1.24 10.28 -23.84
CA GLU A 476 -2.05 9.95 -25.02
C GLU A 476 -1.85 8.48 -25.42
N THR A 477 -0.63 7.97 -25.32
CA THR A 477 -0.31 6.56 -25.62
C THR A 477 -1.03 5.62 -24.66
N TYR A 478 -1.00 5.87 -23.35
CA TYR A 478 -1.77 5.09 -22.36
C TYR A 478 -3.27 5.17 -22.63
N ALA A 479 -3.80 6.34 -22.94
CA ALA A 479 -5.22 6.51 -23.27
C ALA A 479 -5.63 5.72 -24.53
N LYS A 480 -4.75 5.63 -25.53
CA LYS A 480 -4.96 4.82 -26.75
C LYS A 480 -4.87 3.33 -26.44
N LEU A 481 -3.90 2.89 -25.65
CA LEU A 481 -3.74 1.49 -25.23
C LEU A 481 -4.96 1.01 -24.44
N ALA A 482 -5.51 1.84 -23.56
CA ALA A 482 -6.72 1.52 -22.79
C ALA A 482 -8.01 1.53 -23.63
N ALA A 483 -7.99 2.12 -24.83
CA ALA A 483 -9.16 2.29 -25.69
C ALA A 483 -9.22 1.33 -26.87
N SER A 484 -8.11 0.65 -27.19
CA SER A 484 -7.93 -0.06 -28.47
C SER A 484 -7.94 -1.57 -28.26
N ASP A 485 -8.74 -2.26 -29.07
CA ASP A 485 -8.67 -3.72 -29.22
C ASP A 485 -7.48 -4.15 -30.10
N ASP A 486 -6.94 -3.23 -30.91
CA ASP A 486 -5.72 -3.40 -31.73
C ASP A 486 -4.58 -2.60 -31.09
N ALA A 487 -4.10 -3.10 -29.95
CA ALA A 487 -3.05 -2.45 -29.19
C ALA A 487 -1.68 -3.01 -29.63
N PRO A 488 -0.65 -2.16 -29.82
CA PRO A 488 0.70 -2.61 -30.14
C PRO A 488 1.19 -3.62 -29.10
N LEU A 489 1.99 -4.61 -29.51
CA LEU A 489 2.55 -5.63 -28.62
C LEU A 489 3.57 -5.02 -27.64
N GLY A 490 4.38 -4.08 -28.12
CA GLY A 490 5.43 -3.43 -27.35
C GLY A 490 5.57 -1.95 -27.68
N VAL A 491 5.55 -1.12 -26.65
CA VAL A 491 5.80 0.33 -26.76
C VAL A 491 6.99 0.71 -25.87
N LEU A 492 7.97 1.39 -26.45
CA LEU A 492 9.06 2.02 -25.70
C LEU A 492 8.77 3.50 -25.49
N LEU A 493 9.02 3.97 -24.27
CA LEU A 493 9.09 5.39 -23.97
C LEU A 493 10.55 5.81 -24.11
N ARG A 494 10.79 6.86 -24.89
CA ARG A 494 12.07 7.51 -25.06
C ARG A 494 12.04 8.84 -24.32
N PHE A 495 13.03 9.04 -23.47
CA PHE A 495 13.28 10.34 -22.85
C PHE A 495 14.09 11.21 -23.83
N PRO A 496 13.89 12.54 -23.83
CA PRO A 496 14.62 13.43 -24.73
C PRO A 496 16.14 13.21 -24.63
N ASP A 497 16.78 13.17 -25.79
CA ASP A 497 18.24 13.16 -25.97
C ASP A 497 18.57 14.33 -26.90
N ASP A 498 18.02 15.51 -26.57
CA ASP A 498 18.07 16.70 -27.41
C ASP A 498 19.41 17.43 -27.30
N GLY A 499 20.38 16.86 -26.58
CA GLY A 499 21.65 17.49 -26.28
C GLY A 499 21.49 18.80 -25.51
N ALA A 500 20.29 19.10 -24.99
CA ALA A 500 20.19 20.02 -23.88
C ALA A 500 21.09 19.45 -22.79
N GLU A 501 21.87 20.31 -22.13
CA GLU A 501 22.40 19.92 -20.83
C GLU A 501 21.20 19.38 -20.05
N LEU A 502 21.21 18.06 -19.77
CA LEU A 502 20.37 17.53 -18.70
C LEU A 502 20.58 18.53 -17.59
N ALA A 503 19.49 19.16 -17.12
CA ALA A 503 19.62 20.12 -16.03
C ALA A 503 20.52 19.43 -15.00
N GLU A 504 21.70 20.02 -14.74
CA GLU A 504 22.65 19.56 -13.72
C GLU A 504 21.78 18.98 -12.62
N PRO A 505 21.83 17.64 -12.36
CA PRO A 505 20.84 16.95 -11.56
C PRO A 505 20.60 17.85 -10.38
N HIS A 506 19.41 18.47 -10.31
CA HIS A 506 19.30 19.74 -9.58
C HIS A 506 19.77 19.43 -8.16
N ASP A 507 21.01 19.83 -7.84
CA ASP A 507 21.63 19.62 -6.52
C ASP A 507 20.82 20.38 -5.45
N ALA A 508 19.83 21.14 -5.91
CA ALA A 508 18.66 21.51 -5.17
C ALA A 508 17.98 20.26 -4.57
N ALA A 509 18.52 19.84 -3.44
CA ALA A 509 17.87 19.01 -2.44
C ALA A 509 16.58 19.64 -1.88
N LYS A 510 16.12 20.76 -2.46
CA LYS A 510 14.96 21.58 -2.10
C LYS A 510 14.28 22.13 -3.35
N ILE A 511 12.97 21.96 -3.45
CA ILE A 511 12.11 22.52 -4.48
C ILE A 511 11.04 23.39 -3.80
N THR A 512 10.83 24.61 -4.31
CA THR A 512 9.71 25.47 -3.92
C THR A 512 8.55 25.28 -4.88
N ILE A 513 7.39 24.89 -4.36
CA ILE A 513 6.19 24.63 -5.17
C ILE A 513 5.51 25.95 -5.58
N ARG A 514 5.29 26.14 -6.88
CA ARG A 514 4.60 27.33 -7.39
C ARG A 514 3.14 27.36 -6.94
N GLY A 515 2.68 28.53 -6.47
CA GLY A 515 1.31 28.70 -5.98
C GLY A 515 1.06 28.12 -4.58
N SER A 516 2.14 27.78 -3.85
CA SER A 516 2.08 27.37 -2.46
C SER A 516 1.59 28.47 -1.52
N ARG A 517 1.12 28.06 -0.35
CA ARG A 517 0.80 28.96 0.75
C ARG A 517 2.10 29.53 1.33
N LYS A 518 2.17 30.85 1.49
CA LYS A 518 3.32 31.52 2.13
C LYS A 518 3.37 31.20 3.63
N PRO A 519 4.54 31.27 4.26
CA PRO A 519 4.68 31.19 5.72
C PRO A 519 3.72 32.16 6.41
N LEU A 520 3.18 31.74 7.53
CA LEU A 520 2.28 32.55 8.33
C LEU A 520 3.04 33.10 9.53
N ASP A 521 2.95 34.40 9.74
CA ASP A 521 3.43 35.02 10.97
C ASP A 521 2.60 34.53 12.16
N ARG A 522 3.26 34.33 13.32
CA ARG A 522 2.64 33.99 14.62
C ARG A 522 2.15 32.54 14.78
N VAL A 523 2.47 31.64 13.84
CA VAL A 523 2.28 30.18 13.96
C VAL A 523 3.62 29.46 13.78
N ILE A 524 3.69 28.22 14.24
CA ILE A 524 4.86 27.34 14.12
C ILE A 524 4.89 26.77 12.70
N ASN A 525 5.83 27.26 11.90
CA ASN A 525 6.14 26.72 10.59
C ASN A 525 6.96 25.45 10.78
N TYR A 526 6.41 24.31 10.39
CA TYR A 526 7.07 23.02 10.58
C TYR A 526 7.30 22.27 9.27
N ALA A 527 8.30 21.39 9.29
CA ALA A 527 8.55 20.42 8.24
C ALA A 527 8.32 18.99 8.74
N LEU A 528 7.62 18.19 7.94
CA LEU A 528 7.50 16.75 8.15
C LEU A 528 8.73 16.03 7.55
N ILE A 529 9.51 15.36 8.38
CA ILE A 529 10.67 14.56 7.97
C ILE A 529 10.23 13.10 7.91
N GLY A 530 10.14 12.53 6.70
CA GLY A 530 9.55 11.22 6.47
C GLY A 530 8.07 11.31 6.09
N ALA A 531 7.80 11.30 4.78
CA ALA A 531 6.45 11.29 4.20
C ALA A 531 5.79 9.89 4.23
N GLY A 532 5.98 9.15 5.34
CA GLY A 532 5.40 7.82 5.54
C GLY A 532 3.92 7.90 5.92
N ALA A 533 3.23 6.75 5.86
CA ALA A 533 1.80 6.65 6.17
C ALA A 533 1.45 7.21 7.56
N PHE A 534 2.27 6.94 8.59
CA PHE A 534 2.01 7.45 9.93
C PHE A 534 2.09 8.99 9.99
N GLY A 535 3.16 9.59 9.46
CA GLY A 535 3.32 11.04 9.44
C GLY A 535 2.19 11.75 8.67
N ILE A 536 1.86 11.25 7.47
CA ILE A 536 0.84 11.83 6.59
C ILE A 536 -0.58 11.62 7.12
N SER A 537 -0.91 10.42 7.58
CA SER A 537 -2.29 10.03 7.89
C SER A 537 -2.65 10.14 9.37
N MET A 538 -1.66 10.22 10.28
CA MET A 538 -1.89 10.37 11.72
C MET A 538 -1.47 11.74 12.23
N LEU A 539 -0.19 12.12 12.10
CA LEU A 539 0.34 13.35 12.72
C LEU A 539 -0.17 14.62 12.04
N VAL A 540 -0.03 14.72 10.70
CA VAL A 540 -0.44 15.92 9.96
C VAL A 540 -1.91 16.27 10.20
N PRO A 541 -2.89 15.33 10.14
CA PRO A 541 -4.28 15.65 10.40
C PRO A 541 -4.53 16.21 11.82
N GLN A 542 -3.85 15.70 12.85
CA GLN A 542 -3.99 16.26 14.21
C GLN A 542 -3.41 17.68 14.28
N MET A 543 -2.25 17.94 13.68
CA MET A 543 -1.66 19.29 13.65
C MET A 543 -2.50 20.26 12.82
N GLN A 544 -3.15 19.80 11.75
CA GLN A 544 -4.07 20.61 10.93
C GLN A 544 -5.33 21.04 11.69
N LYS A 545 -5.80 20.24 12.67
CA LYS A 545 -6.87 20.68 13.59
C LYS A 545 -6.46 21.90 14.40
N ARG A 546 -5.16 22.06 14.69
CA ARG A 546 -4.55 23.24 15.32
C ARG A 546 -3.88 24.19 14.30
N LYS A 547 -4.55 24.49 13.18
CA LYS A 547 -4.06 25.45 12.18
C LYS A 547 -3.83 26.88 12.71
N ASP A 548 -4.38 27.18 13.88
CA ASP A 548 -4.12 28.39 14.67
C ASP A 548 -2.71 28.40 15.28
N ARG A 549 -2.06 27.24 15.40
CA ARG A 549 -0.71 27.07 15.94
C ARG A 549 0.29 26.49 14.96
N TYR A 550 -0.12 25.62 14.05
CA TYR A 550 0.79 24.91 13.15
C TYR A 550 0.54 25.25 11.68
N PHE A 551 1.62 25.39 10.93
CA PHE A 551 1.61 25.52 9.50
C PHE A 551 2.62 24.56 8.87
N LEU A 552 2.12 23.58 8.11
CA LEU A 552 2.95 22.63 7.38
C LEU A 552 3.58 23.34 6.17
N ARG A 553 4.84 23.73 6.33
CA ARG A 553 5.59 24.49 5.33
C ARG A 553 6.45 23.61 4.45
N GLY A 554 7.00 22.53 5.02
CA GLY A 554 7.95 21.67 4.32
C GLY A 554 7.70 20.17 4.49
N VAL A 555 8.18 19.39 3.53
CA VAL A 555 8.29 17.93 3.63
C VAL A 555 9.69 17.53 3.19
N VAL A 556 10.37 16.71 3.99
CA VAL A 556 11.64 16.07 3.64
C VAL A 556 11.39 14.57 3.41
N SER A 557 11.73 14.06 2.24
CA SER A 557 11.48 12.65 1.89
C SER A 557 12.47 12.13 0.86
N ARG A 558 12.95 10.90 1.08
CA ARG A 558 13.66 10.13 0.04
C ARG A 558 12.71 9.58 -1.04
N SER A 559 11.41 9.47 -0.73
CA SER A 559 10.38 9.04 -1.68
C SER A 559 9.83 10.25 -2.43
N GLY A 560 10.38 10.52 -3.62
CA GLY A 560 10.05 11.69 -4.43
C GLY A 560 8.58 11.76 -4.84
N LEU A 561 7.97 10.65 -5.26
CA LEU A 561 6.59 10.68 -5.79
C LEU A 561 5.54 10.84 -4.68
N GLN A 562 5.57 9.99 -3.65
CA GLN A 562 4.58 10.04 -2.56
C GLN A 562 4.60 11.42 -1.88
N ALA A 563 5.79 11.93 -1.60
CA ALA A 563 5.95 13.27 -1.04
C ALA A 563 5.51 14.36 -2.02
N SER A 564 5.86 14.28 -3.30
CA SER A 564 5.43 15.25 -4.32
C SER A 564 3.90 15.30 -4.46
N ASN A 565 3.22 14.14 -4.49
CA ASN A 565 1.76 14.11 -4.59
C ASN A 565 1.11 14.72 -3.35
N PHE A 566 1.57 14.34 -2.16
CA PHE A 566 1.09 14.91 -0.91
C PHE A 566 1.33 16.43 -0.84
N VAL A 567 2.53 16.89 -1.20
CA VAL A 567 2.91 18.31 -1.24
C VAL A 567 2.05 19.11 -2.22
N ARG A 568 1.82 18.60 -3.43
CA ARG A 568 0.97 19.26 -4.43
C ARG A 568 -0.49 19.32 -4.00
N ALA A 569 -1.04 18.21 -3.50
CA ALA A 569 -2.42 18.13 -3.03
C ALA A 569 -2.70 19.09 -1.87
N ASN A 570 -1.72 19.31 -1.00
CA ASN A 570 -1.83 20.16 0.19
C ASN A 570 -1.24 21.57 0.00
N GLN A 571 -0.77 21.90 -1.22
CA GLN A 571 -0.14 23.19 -1.56
C GLN A 571 0.99 23.59 -0.59
N ILE A 572 1.80 22.61 -0.20
CA ILE A 572 2.94 22.78 0.72
C ILE A 572 4.09 23.46 -0.04
N GLU A 573 4.78 24.39 0.61
CA GLU A 573 5.77 25.26 -0.04
C GLU A 573 7.06 24.52 -0.39
N VAL A 574 7.61 23.76 0.56
CA VAL A 574 8.94 23.17 0.43
C VAL A 574 8.82 21.65 0.30
N LEU A 575 9.45 21.09 -0.73
CA LEU A 575 9.75 19.67 -0.82
C LEU A 575 11.26 19.51 -0.89
N ALA A 576 11.84 18.73 0.02
CA ALA A 576 13.27 18.50 0.07
C ALA A 576 13.61 17.00 0.16
N SER A 577 14.82 16.65 -0.27
CA SER A 577 15.40 15.31 -0.15
C SER A 577 16.47 15.22 0.95
N ASP A 578 17.00 16.35 1.40
CA ASP A 578 17.93 16.47 2.54
C ASP A 578 17.30 17.26 3.69
N LEU A 579 17.57 16.82 4.91
CA LEU A 579 17.17 17.49 6.14
C LEU A 579 17.83 18.87 6.26
N ASP A 580 19.08 19.04 5.84
CA ASP A 580 19.84 20.29 6.00
C ASP A 580 19.17 21.49 5.32
N GLU A 581 18.45 21.25 4.22
CA GLU A 581 17.73 22.29 3.48
C GLU A 581 16.59 22.94 4.27
N VAL A 582 16.03 22.20 5.22
CA VAL A 582 15.01 22.66 6.15
C VAL A 582 15.66 23.24 7.41
N LEU A 583 16.77 22.66 7.88
CA LEU A 583 17.48 23.15 9.05
C LEU A 583 18.12 24.54 8.83
N LYS A 584 18.61 24.82 7.62
CA LYS A 584 19.18 26.12 7.25
C LYS A 584 18.12 27.21 7.02
N ASP A 585 16.84 26.84 6.93
CA ASP A 585 15.76 27.77 6.62
C ASP A 585 15.39 28.60 7.87
N PRO A 586 15.59 29.93 7.89
CA PRO A 586 15.33 30.75 9.07
C PRO A 586 13.85 30.85 9.41
N ASP A 587 12.96 30.65 8.43
CA ASP A 587 11.50 30.73 8.61
C ASP A 587 10.90 29.34 8.92
N MET A 588 11.74 28.36 9.29
CA MET A 588 11.31 27.05 9.77
C MET A 588 11.55 26.97 11.27
N ASP A 589 10.49 26.81 12.05
CA ASP A 589 10.55 26.83 13.51
C ASP A 589 10.79 25.43 14.08
N MET A 590 10.25 24.41 13.43
CA MET A 590 10.15 23.05 13.97
C MET A 590 10.32 21.96 12.90
N VAL A 591 10.86 20.82 13.31
CA VAL A 591 10.80 19.57 12.54
C VAL A 591 9.96 18.51 13.27
N VAL A 592 9.20 17.76 12.49
CA VAL A 592 8.41 16.60 12.93
C VAL A 592 9.02 15.36 12.28
N ILE A 593 9.77 14.58 13.05
CA ILE A 593 10.52 13.42 12.58
C ILE A 593 9.63 12.17 12.69
N ALA A 594 9.31 11.58 11.53
CA ALA A 594 8.51 10.37 11.36
C ALA A 594 9.19 9.37 10.40
N THR A 595 10.52 9.28 10.49
CA THR A 595 11.35 8.38 9.69
C THR A 595 11.43 6.97 10.31
N ARG A 596 12.37 6.14 9.85
CA ARG A 596 12.69 4.86 10.52
C ARG A 596 13.40 5.14 11.85
N HIS A 597 13.25 4.24 12.82
CA HIS A 597 13.73 4.45 14.19
C HIS A 597 15.25 4.66 14.25
N ASN A 598 16.02 3.92 13.45
CA ASN A 598 17.48 4.04 13.37
C ASN A 598 18.00 5.37 12.83
N GLU A 599 17.11 6.26 12.36
CA GLU A 599 17.50 7.60 11.90
C GLU A 599 17.18 8.69 12.94
N HIS A 600 16.42 8.37 13.99
CA HIS A 600 15.88 9.36 14.92
C HIS A 600 16.97 10.11 15.67
N ALA A 601 17.86 9.42 16.38
CA ALA A 601 18.89 10.05 17.21
C ALA A 601 19.73 11.06 16.41
N THR A 602 20.26 10.65 15.26
CA THR A 602 21.06 11.52 14.38
C THR A 602 20.27 12.73 13.88
N GLN A 603 19.02 12.53 13.46
CA GLN A 603 18.19 13.64 12.95
C GLN A 603 17.79 14.61 14.07
N VAL A 604 17.49 14.11 15.27
CA VAL A 604 17.20 14.93 16.46
C VAL A 604 18.42 15.78 16.82
N ILE A 605 19.60 15.18 16.94
CA ILE A 605 20.86 15.87 17.27
C ILE A 605 21.13 17.00 16.27
N ARG A 606 21.04 16.71 14.96
CA ARG A 606 21.23 17.72 13.90
C ARG A 606 20.24 18.87 14.01
N SER A 607 18.98 18.55 14.29
CA SER A 607 17.90 19.54 14.36
C SER A 607 18.02 20.46 15.58
N LEU A 608 18.38 19.89 16.74
CA LEU A 608 18.64 20.66 17.96
C LEU A 608 19.85 21.58 17.82
N LYS A 609 20.94 21.09 17.21
CA LYS A 609 22.14 21.91 16.91
C LYS A 609 21.83 23.05 15.94
N ALA A 610 20.86 22.88 15.05
CA ALA A 610 20.36 23.93 14.16
C ALA A 610 19.36 24.90 14.85
N GLY A 611 19.08 24.72 16.13
CA GLY A 611 18.17 25.56 16.90
C GLY A 611 16.69 25.36 16.59
N LYS A 612 16.30 24.24 15.97
CA LYS A 612 14.91 23.94 15.63
C LYS A 612 14.21 23.21 16.78
N HIS A 613 12.94 23.51 17.00
CA HIS A 613 12.09 22.66 17.85
C HIS A 613 11.94 21.28 17.20
N VAL A 614 11.86 20.23 18.01
CA VAL A 614 11.83 18.84 17.53
C VAL A 614 10.67 18.09 18.17
N PHE A 615 9.78 17.57 17.33
CA PHE A 615 8.96 16.41 17.69
C PHE A 615 9.51 15.20 16.95
N VAL A 616 9.72 14.09 17.64
CA VAL A 616 10.20 12.85 17.04
C VAL A 616 9.29 11.70 17.46
N GLU A 617 8.89 10.88 16.49
CA GLU A 617 8.19 9.64 16.79
C GLU A 617 9.05 8.72 17.64
N LYS A 618 8.40 7.90 18.47
CA LYS A 618 9.15 6.96 19.32
C LYS A 618 9.71 5.79 18.50
N PRO A 619 10.82 5.17 18.95
CA PRO A 619 11.70 5.56 20.05
C PRO A 619 12.68 6.66 19.61
N ILE A 620 13.26 7.41 20.54
CA ILE A 620 14.23 8.46 20.18
C ILE A 620 15.62 7.89 19.85
N ALA A 621 15.97 6.73 20.39
CA ALA A 621 17.23 6.01 20.18
C ALA A 621 16.99 4.49 20.22
N LEU A 622 17.85 3.72 19.56
CA LEU A 622 17.78 2.25 19.51
C LEU A 622 18.82 1.54 20.40
N ASN A 623 19.85 2.25 20.85
CA ASN A 623 20.93 1.70 21.67
C ASN A 623 21.50 2.77 22.63
N TRP A 624 22.37 2.33 23.54
CA TRP A 624 22.98 3.18 24.55
C TRP A 624 23.91 4.25 23.96
N ASP A 625 24.65 3.94 22.89
CA ASP A 625 25.53 4.89 22.20
C ASP A 625 24.73 6.08 21.63
N GLU A 626 23.66 5.79 20.88
CA GLU A 626 22.75 6.80 20.33
C GLU A 626 22.09 7.66 21.42
N LEU A 627 21.72 7.04 22.56
CA LEU A 627 21.15 7.75 23.69
C LEU A 627 22.19 8.67 24.35
N GLY A 628 23.42 8.19 24.55
CA GLY A 628 24.54 8.97 25.10
C GLY A 628 24.90 10.17 24.22
N GLU A 629 25.05 9.96 22.91
CA GLU A 629 25.30 11.04 21.95
C GLU A 629 24.22 12.14 22.00
N LEU A 630 22.95 11.74 22.20
CA LEU A 630 21.83 12.66 22.30
C LEU A 630 21.89 13.46 23.60
N VAL A 631 22.21 12.81 24.73
CA VAL A 631 22.40 13.46 26.03
C VAL A 631 23.51 14.51 25.94
N ASP A 632 24.67 14.14 25.43
CA ASP A 632 25.81 15.04 25.26
C ASP A 632 25.45 16.23 24.37
N ALA A 633 24.79 15.97 23.24
CA ALA A 633 24.38 17.01 22.31
C ALA A 633 23.36 17.97 22.92
N TYR A 634 22.40 17.48 23.71
CA TYR A 634 21.39 18.32 24.36
C TYR A 634 22.00 19.16 25.49
N GLN A 635 22.83 18.56 26.35
CA GLN A 635 23.49 19.25 27.47
C GLN A 635 24.50 20.30 27.02
N ALA A 636 25.10 20.15 25.83
CA ALA A 636 25.97 21.15 25.24
C ALA A 636 25.24 22.45 24.81
N LEU A 637 23.90 22.44 24.74
CA LEU A 637 23.11 23.61 24.34
C LEU A 637 22.80 24.49 25.56
N SER A 638 23.14 25.77 25.48
CA SER A 638 22.85 26.74 26.55
C SER A 638 21.36 27.08 26.70
N ASN A 639 20.61 27.01 25.60
CA ASN A 639 19.16 27.23 25.56
C ASN A 639 18.55 26.24 24.56
N PRO A 640 18.35 24.98 24.96
CA PRO A 640 17.90 23.95 24.04
C PRO A 640 16.47 24.26 23.54
N PRO A 641 16.20 24.08 22.24
CA PRO A 641 14.83 24.09 21.73
C PRO A 641 13.97 23.02 22.42
N ALA A 642 12.66 23.21 22.42
CA ALA A 642 11.71 22.16 22.82
C ALA A 642 11.97 20.85 22.06
N LEU A 643 12.19 19.77 22.81
CA LEU A 643 12.30 18.40 22.33
C LEU A 643 11.13 17.59 22.89
N MET A 644 10.38 16.93 22.03
CA MET A 644 9.26 16.08 22.38
C MET A 644 9.40 14.72 21.68
N VAL A 645 9.23 13.64 22.44
CA VAL A 645 9.06 12.30 21.87
C VAL A 645 7.56 11.99 21.83
N GLY A 646 7.11 11.29 20.78
CA GLY A 646 5.72 10.87 20.56
C GLY A 646 5.15 9.88 21.59
N PHE A 647 5.31 10.15 22.89
CA PHE A 647 4.69 9.40 23.99
C PHE A 647 3.24 9.83 24.22
N ASN A 648 2.45 9.74 23.15
CA ASN A 648 1.07 10.20 23.08
C ASN A 648 0.16 9.65 24.19
N ARG A 649 0.32 8.38 24.59
CA ARG A 649 -0.57 7.67 25.53
C ARG A 649 -0.83 8.45 26.81
N ARG A 650 0.20 9.09 27.38
CA ARG A 650 0.07 9.88 28.61
C ARG A 650 -0.87 11.08 28.45
N PHE A 651 -1.12 11.55 27.22
CA PHE A 651 -2.04 12.64 26.93
C PHE A 651 -3.46 12.18 26.60
N SER A 652 -3.71 10.86 26.54
CA SER A 652 -5.05 10.34 26.33
C SER A 652 -6.03 10.90 27.38
N PRO A 653 -7.25 11.27 27.00
CA PRO A 653 -8.22 11.79 27.95
C PRO A 653 -8.51 10.81 29.11
N ALA A 654 -8.45 9.49 28.85
CA ALA A 654 -8.55 8.46 29.88
C ALA A 654 -7.45 8.55 30.94
N LEU A 655 -6.18 8.69 30.53
CA LEU A 655 -5.05 8.79 31.47
C LEU A 655 -4.95 10.16 32.11
N VAL A 656 -5.41 11.22 31.45
CA VAL A 656 -5.56 12.54 32.07
C VAL A 656 -6.57 12.45 33.22
N ALA A 657 -7.77 11.91 32.98
CA ALA A 657 -8.78 11.72 34.01
C ALA A 657 -8.30 10.80 35.15
N LEU A 658 -7.55 9.74 34.84
CA LEU A 658 -6.96 8.87 35.85
C LEU A 658 -5.98 9.63 36.74
N ARG A 659 -5.07 10.44 36.16
CA ARG A 659 -4.11 11.23 36.94
C ARG A 659 -4.80 12.29 37.80
N GLU A 660 -5.89 12.89 37.35
CA GLU A 660 -6.68 13.83 38.18
C GLU A 660 -7.22 13.13 39.44
N VAL A 661 -7.71 11.90 39.31
CA VAL A 661 -8.19 11.10 40.45
C VAL A 661 -7.04 10.73 41.39
N LEU A 662 -5.86 10.43 40.84
CA LEU A 662 -4.66 10.06 41.61
C LEU A 662 -3.88 11.26 42.17
N ALA A 663 -4.27 12.50 41.84
CA ALA A 663 -3.51 13.70 42.18
C ALA A 663 -3.31 13.89 43.70
N ASN A 664 -4.27 13.45 44.51
CA ASN A 664 -4.25 13.55 45.97
C ASN A 664 -4.06 12.21 46.68
N ARG A 665 -3.53 11.19 45.98
CA ARG A 665 -3.24 9.89 46.58
C ARG A 665 -2.24 10.03 47.73
N ARG A 666 -2.34 9.13 48.72
CA ARG A 666 -1.43 9.10 49.89
C ARG A 666 -0.43 7.95 49.81
N SER A 667 -0.78 6.89 49.10
CA SER A 667 0.06 5.71 48.95
C SER A 667 0.71 5.64 47.57
N PRO A 668 1.82 4.90 47.43
CA PRO A 668 2.34 4.53 46.12
C PRO A 668 1.33 3.67 45.35
N VAL A 669 1.46 3.64 44.03
CA VAL A 669 0.52 2.89 43.15
C VAL A 669 1.11 1.57 42.68
N ILE A 670 0.24 0.58 42.44
CA ILE A 670 0.58 -0.59 41.63
C ILE A 670 -0.15 -0.45 40.29
N ILE A 671 0.58 -0.51 39.19
CA ILE A 671 0.06 -0.43 37.83
C ILE A 671 0.27 -1.78 37.16
N ASN A 672 -0.78 -2.42 36.67
CA ASN A 672 -0.70 -3.59 35.81
C ASN A 672 -1.15 -3.21 34.41
N TYR A 673 -0.29 -3.39 33.41
CA TYR A 673 -0.58 -3.08 32.02
C TYR A 673 -0.38 -4.33 31.17
N ARG A 674 -1.44 -4.78 30.52
CA ARG A 674 -1.37 -5.81 29.47
C ARG A 674 -1.54 -5.17 28.09
N LEU A 675 -0.61 -5.45 27.18
CA LEU A 675 -0.70 -5.09 25.77
C LEU A 675 -0.58 -6.36 24.91
N ASN A 676 -1.58 -6.60 24.04
CA ASN A 676 -1.52 -7.62 22.99
C ASN A 676 -1.21 -6.96 21.63
N GLY A 677 0.05 -6.98 21.21
CA GLY A 677 0.55 -6.25 20.05
C GLY A 677 0.21 -6.92 18.72
N GLY A 678 -0.14 -8.21 18.78
CA GLY A 678 -0.36 -9.09 17.63
C GLY A 678 0.94 -9.45 16.89
N TYR A 679 0.91 -10.60 16.21
CA TYR A 679 2.05 -11.12 15.45
C TYR A 679 2.54 -10.15 14.35
N ILE A 680 3.86 -9.96 14.30
CA ILE A 680 4.56 -9.31 13.19
C ILE A 680 5.54 -10.31 12.57
N PRO A 681 5.55 -10.46 11.23
CA PRO A 681 6.54 -11.29 10.55
C PRO A 681 7.99 -10.92 10.92
N ILE A 682 8.84 -11.94 11.09
CA ILE A 682 10.25 -11.78 11.52
C ILE A 682 11.10 -10.99 10.51
N ASP A 683 10.68 -10.93 9.24
CA ASP A 683 11.30 -10.18 8.16
C ASP A 683 10.82 -8.72 8.06
N SER A 684 9.90 -8.31 8.94
CA SER A 684 9.47 -6.92 9.06
C SER A 684 10.62 -6.01 9.47
N TRP A 685 10.65 -4.79 8.92
CA TRP A 685 11.59 -3.75 9.34
C TRP A 685 11.53 -3.43 10.85
N ILE A 686 10.39 -3.69 11.50
CA ILE A 686 10.24 -3.47 12.95
C ILE A 686 11.15 -4.43 13.72
N GLN A 687 11.34 -5.65 13.21
CA GLN A 687 12.06 -6.72 13.91
C GLN A 687 13.56 -6.74 13.62
N ASN A 688 14.03 -5.92 12.68
CA ASN A 688 15.45 -5.83 12.35
C ASN A 688 16.10 -4.60 13.02
N GLU A 689 17.37 -4.38 12.72
CA GLU A 689 18.19 -3.29 13.24
C GLU A 689 17.63 -1.88 12.96
N GLN A 690 16.76 -1.72 11.95
CA GLN A 690 16.11 -0.43 11.66
C GLN A 690 14.97 -0.10 12.63
N GLY A 691 14.37 -1.13 13.25
CA GLY A 691 13.17 -1.01 14.08
C GLY A 691 13.41 -1.25 15.57
N GLY A 692 14.39 -2.07 15.94
CA GLY A 692 14.71 -2.36 17.35
C GLY A 692 13.69 -3.24 18.09
N GLY A 693 12.80 -3.92 17.37
CA GLY A 693 11.78 -4.79 17.95
C GLY A 693 10.65 -4.05 18.67
N ARG A 694 9.74 -4.82 19.29
CA ARG A 694 8.55 -4.26 19.95
C ARG A 694 8.82 -3.63 21.31
N ASN A 695 9.81 -4.10 22.06
CA ASN A 695 10.15 -3.52 23.35
C ASN A 695 10.61 -2.06 23.20
N ILE A 696 11.71 -1.84 22.47
CA ILE A 696 12.22 -0.49 22.20
C ILE A 696 11.21 0.29 21.35
N GLY A 697 10.64 -0.34 20.32
CA GLY A 697 9.81 0.34 19.32
C GLY A 697 8.35 0.63 19.71
N GLU A 698 7.75 -0.03 20.69
CA GLU A 698 6.36 0.22 21.14
C GLU A 698 6.23 0.20 22.66
N ALA A 699 6.93 -0.70 23.37
CA ALA A 699 6.81 -0.81 24.82
C ALA A 699 7.38 0.38 25.59
N CYS A 700 8.24 1.18 24.96
CA CYS A 700 8.67 2.49 25.45
C CYS A 700 7.48 3.39 25.86
N HIS A 701 6.33 3.30 25.20
CA HIS A 701 5.16 4.06 25.63
C HIS A 701 4.61 3.62 26.99
N MET A 702 4.73 2.34 27.34
CA MET A 702 4.22 1.82 28.61
C MET A 702 5.13 2.21 29.77
N TYR A 703 6.45 2.26 29.54
CA TYR A 703 7.38 2.82 30.51
C TYR A 703 7.11 4.31 30.74
N ASP A 704 6.81 5.07 29.69
CA ASP A 704 6.36 6.47 29.83
C ASP A 704 5.05 6.57 30.62
N VAL A 705 4.06 5.72 30.34
CA VAL A 705 2.79 5.71 31.08
C VAL A 705 3.04 5.44 32.57
N PHE A 706 3.84 4.43 32.90
CA PHE A 706 4.21 4.12 34.29
C PHE A 706 4.89 5.32 34.95
N ARG A 707 5.88 5.93 34.28
CA ARG A 707 6.60 7.09 34.78
C ARG A 707 5.67 8.29 35.01
N SER A 708 4.70 8.50 34.13
CA SER A 708 3.72 9.58 34.20
C SER A 708 2.71 9.42 35.36
N ILE A 709 2.34 8.18 35.69
CA ILE A 709 1.37 7.88 36.75
C ILE A 709 2.08 7.85 38.11
N ALA A 710 3.26 7.21 38.20
CA ALA A 710 4.05 7.19 39.42
C ALA A 710 4.51 8.60 39.82
N GLY A 711 4.93 9.41 38.84
CA GLY A 711 5.42 10.76 39.11
C GLY A 711 6.79 10.80 39.81
N ALA A 712 7.46 9.65 39.98
CA ALA A 712 8.80 9.53 40.55
C ALA A 712 9.76 8.81 39.58
N PRO A 713 11.09 9.00 39.70
CA PRO A 713 12.10 8.31 38.88
C PRO A 713 12.09 6.78 39.08
N VAL A 714 12.57 6.04 38.08
CA VAL A 714 12.77 4.60 38.14
C VAL A 714 13.86 4.27 39.16
N ALA A 715 13.63 3.23 39.96
CA ALA A 715 14.54 2.76 41.01
C ALA A 715 15.14 1.39 40.68
N SER A 716 14.39 0.47 40.06
CA SER A 716 14.91 -0.81 39.59
C SER A 716 14.04 -1.41 38.49
N ILE A 717 14.59 -2.32 37.70
CA ILE A 717 13.92 -3.00 36.59
C ILE A 717 14.19 -4.51 36.67
N ALA A 718 13.16 -5.31 36.44
CA ALA A 718 13.29 -6.75 36.21
C ALA A 718 12.47 -7.15 34.98
N ALA A 719 12.99 -8.04 34.13
CA ALA A 719 12.27 -8.48 32.94
C ALA A 719 12.57 -9.95 32.59
N ASN A 720 11.60 -10.63 31.97
CA ASN A 720 11.73 -12.00 31.50
C ASN A 720 10.90 -12.18 30.22
N SER A 721 11.41 -12.96 29.25
CA SER A 721 10.68 -13.33 28.04
C SER A 721 10.27 -14.79 28.01
N ILE A 722 9.39 -15.14 27.08
CA ILE A 722 9.24 -16.54 26.64
C ILE A 722 10.55 -17.06 26.01
N ASN A 723 10.67 -18.37 25.88
CA ASN A 723 11.62 -19.00 24.97
C ASN A 723 10.86 -19.50 23.72
N PRO A 724 10.99 -18.84 22.56
CA PRO A 724 10.18 -19.17 21.38
C PRO A 724 10.58 -20.49 20.71
N GLY A 725 11.79 -21.03 20.94
CA GLY A 725 12.28 -22.20 20.18
C GLY A 725 12.24 -21.95 18.68
N ASP A 726 11.61 -22.85 17.92
CA ASP A 726 11.41 -22.73 16.46
C ASP A 726 10.15 -21.92 16.08
N ALA A 727 9.37 -21.43 17.06
CA ALA A 727 8.19 -20.63 16.77
C ALA A 727 8.58 -19.28 16.14
N PRO A 728 7.75 -18.71 15.25
CA PRO A 728 8.10 -17.51 14.50
C PRO A 728 8.03 -16.21 15.32
N TYR A 729 8.18 -16.26 16.64
CA TYR A 729 8.10 -15.10 17.53
C TYR A 729 9.46 -14.69 18.06
N LEU A 730 9.68 -13.39 18.28
CA LEU A 730 10.83 -12.91 19.01
C LEU A 730 10.57 -12.86 20.52
N ARG A 731 11.66 -12.91 21.30
CA ARG A 731 11.63 -12.81 22.76
C ARG A 731 11.10 -11.45 23.23
N ASN A 732 11.55 -10.39 22.58
CA ASN A 732 11.12 -9.01 22.83
C ASN A 732 9.74 -8.66 22.22
N ASP A 733 9.03 -9.62 21.63
CA ASP A 733 7.59 -9.52 21.32
C ASP A 733 6.71 -10.09 22.45
N ASN A 734 7.30 -10.84 23.40
CA ASN A 734 6.59 -11.66 24.35
C ASN A 734 7.34 -11.74 25.68
N PHE A 735 7.10 -10.75 26.52
CA PHE A 735 7.83 -10.56 27.76
C PHE A 735 6.98 -9.92 28.85
N CYS A 736 7.48 -10.05 30.08
CA CYS A 736 7.00 -9.30 31.22
C CYS A 736 8.13 -8.41 31.75
N ALA A 737 7.79 -7.20 32.17
CA ALA A 737 8.74 -6.27 32.80
C ALA A 737 8.10 -5.63 34.03
N THR A 738 8.86 -5.52 35.11
CA THR A 738 8.47 -4.85 36.35
C THR A 738 9.45 -3.72 36.63
N LEU A 739 8.92 -2.50 36.78
CA LEU A 739 9.69 -1.31 37.14
C LEU A 739 9.24 -0.85 38.53
N THR A 740 10.18 -0.59 39.43
CA THR A 740 9.90 0.09 40.70
C THR A 740 10.32 1.54 40.61
N TYR A 741 9.66 2.41 41.38
CA TYR A 741 9.89 3.85 41.38
C TYR A 741 10.34 4.33 42.76
N GLN A 742 11.01 5.47 42.83
CA GLN A 742 11.56 6.01 44.08
C GLN A 742 10.50 6.37 45.13
N ASP A 743 9.26 6.64 44.72
CA ASP A 743 8.14 6.83 45.66
C ASP A 743 7.59 5.51 46.22
N GLY A 744 8.11 4.36 45.77
CA GLY A 744 7.65 3.02 46.12
C GLY A 744 6.59 2.46 45.17
N SER A 745 6.20 3.20 44.12
CA SER A 745 5.23 2.70 43.13
C SER A 745 5.83 1.58 42.29
N VAL A 746 4.98 0.71 41.73
CA VAL A 746 5.38 -0.44 40.92
C VAL A 746 4.56 -0.49 39.64
N GLY A 747 5.22 -0.63 38.49
CA GLY A 747 4.59 -0.87 37.20
C GLY A 747 4.93 -2.24 36.64
N ASN A 748 3.93 -3.05 36.33
CA ASN A 748 4.05 -4.38 35.73
C ASN A 748 3.50 -4.36 34.31
N LEU A 749 4.32 -4.71 33.33
CA LEU A 749 3.95 -4.86 31.94
C LEU A 749 3.90 -6.35 31.57
N VAL A 750 2.81 -6.76 30.94
CA VAL A 750 2.74 -7.97 30.11
C VAL A 750 2.61 -7.51 28.67
N TYR A 751 3.69 -7.67 27.90
CA TYR A 751 3.71 -7.38 26.47
C TYR A 751 3.70 -8.70 25.71
N THR A 752 2.70 -8.93 24.85
CA THR A 752 2.63 -10.18 24.09
C THR A 752 2.08 -10.00 22.68
N ALA A 753 2.53 -10.85 21.77
CA ALA A 753 1.97 -11.05 20.43
C ALA A 753 1.20 -12.38 20.29
N LEU A 754 1.07 -13.16 21.37
CA LEU A 754 0.45 -14.49 21.39
C LEU A 754 -1.08 -14.45 21.51
N GLY A 755 -1.65 -13.32 21.91
CA GLY A 755 -3.09 -13.18 22.08
C GLY A 755 -3.82 -13.07 20.73
N PRO A 756 -5.10 -13.44 20.66
CA PRO A 756 -5.88 -13.34 19.42
C PRO A 756 -6.04 -11.87 18.99
N LYS A 757 -6.08 -11.62 17.68
CA LYS A 757 -6.34 -10.27 17.14
C LYS A 757 -7.79 -9.81 17.39
N GLN A 758 -8.72 -10.75 17.55
CA GLN A 758 -10.14 -10.52 17.74
C GLN A 758 -10.59 -11.08 19.09
N GLY A 759 -11.61 -10.47 19.71
CA GLY A 759 -12.20 -10.94 20.98
C GLY A 759 -11.44 -10.54 22.24
N MET A 760 -10.34 -9.77 22.13
CA MET A 760 -9.61 -9.22 23.27
C MET A 760 -9.22 -7.77 22.98
N PRO A 761 -9.51 -6.80 23.88
CA PRO A 761 -9.01 -5.44 23.74
C PRO A 761 -7.48 -5.41 23.61
N LYS A 762 -6.93 -4.48 22.84
CA LYS A 762 -5.47 -4.45 22.63
C LYS A 762 -4.75 -4.12 23.93
N GLU A 763 -5.22 -3.11 24.64
CA GLU A 763 -4.53 -2.51 25.80
C GLU A 763 -5.44 -2.48 27.02
N ARG A 764 -4.93 -2.84 28.19
CA ARG A 764 -5.67 -2.76 29.46
C ARG A 764 -4.72 -2.36 30.59
N ILE A 765 -5.13 -1.38 31.39
CA ILE A 765 -4.35 -0.83 32.50
C ILE A 765 -5.20 -0.91 33.77
N GLU A 766 -4.63 -1.42 34.85
CA GLU A 766 -5.26 -1.50 36.16
C GLU A 766 -4.35 -0.80 37.17
N VAL A 767 -4.87 0.19 37.88
CA VAL A 767 -4.11 0.98 38.86
C VAL A 767 -4.74 0.83 40.24
N PHE A 768 -3.96 0.32 41.20
CA PHE A 768 -4.38 0.09 42.57
C PHE A 768 -3.76 1.13 43.49
N CYS A 769 -4.58 1.80 44.30
CA CYS A 769 -4.13 2.84 45.22
C CYS A 769 -5.17 3.10 46.31
N ASP A 770 -4.75 3.35 47.56
CA ASP A 770 -5.59 3.83 48.66
C ASP A 770 -6.90 3.02 48.91
N GLY A 771 -6.84 1.69 48.74
CA GLY A 771 -8.01 0.81 48.90
C GLY A 771 -8.97 0.80 47.71
N GLU A 772 -8.58 1.43 46.61
CA GLU A 772 -9.32 1.50 45.35
C GLU A 772 -8.55 0.90 44.18
N ALA A 773 -9.28 0.65 43.08
CA ALA A 773 -8.67 0.32 41.80
C ALA A 773 -9.37 1.02 40.63
N TYR A 774 -8.59 1.33 39.59
CA TYR A 774 -9.05 2.00 38.38
C TYR A 774 -8.63 1.20 37.16
N VAL A 775 -9.57 0.98 36.24
CA VAL A 775 -9.36 0.18 35.03
C VAL A 775 -9.51 1.08 33.81
N VAL A 776 -8.45 1.20 33.02
CA VAL A 776 -8.50 1.77 31.68
C VAL A 776 -8.54 0.63 30.67
N ASP A 777 -9.59 0.58 29.86
CA ASP A 777 -9.77 -0.47 28.85
C ASP A 777 -9.66 0.16 27.45
N ASP A 778 -8.58 -0.19 26.75
CA ASP A 778 -8.22 0.21 25.38
C ASP A 778 -8.32 1.71 25.08
N TYR A 779 -8.09 2.54 26.10
CA TYR A 779 -8.26 4.00 26.02
C TYR A 779 -9.68 4.44 25.62
N LYS A 780 -10.68 3.55 25.72
CA LYS A 780 -12.11 3.83 25.49
C LYS A 780 -12.85 4.19 26.77
N SER A 781 -12.38 3.71 27.92
CA SER A 781 -13.01 3.99 29.20
C SER A 781 -12.03 3.98 30.35
N LEU A 782 -12.38 4.69 31.42
CA LEU A 782 -11.78 4.65 32.74
C LEU A 782 -12.91 4.33 33.74
N THR A 783 -12.77 3.23 34.47
CA THR A 783 -13.77 2.75 35.43
C THR A 783 -13.16 2.58 36.81
N ARG A 784 -13.84 3.05 37.85
CA ARG A 784 -13.51 2.74 39.23
C ARG A 784 -14.06 1.36 39.60
N ALA A 785 -13.21 0.49 40.13
CA ALA A 785 -13.52 -0.92 40.33
C ALA A 785 -14.47 -1.18 41.50
N SER A 786 -14.40 -0.39 42.58
CA SER A 786 -15.20 -0.61 43.80
C SER A 786 -16.71 -0.58 43.57
N ASP A 787 -17.17 0.30 42.68
CA ASP A 787 -18.58 0.55 42.40
C ASP A 787 -18.92 0.44 40.91
N GLY A 788 -17.95 0.12 40.06
CA GLY A 788 -18.12 0.04 38.61
C GLY A 788 -18.39 1.40 37.96
N LYS A 789 -18.17 2.51 38.66
CA LYS A 789 -18.47 3.85 38.12
C LYS A 789 -17.50 4.19 36.98
N VAL A 790 -18.05 4.42 35.80
CA VAL A 790 -17.31 4.99 34.66
C VAL A 790 -16.99 6.45 34.96
N LEU A 791 -15.71 6.77 35.09
CA LEU A 791 -15.22 8.13 35.35
C LEU A 791 -14.97 8.90 34.05
N TRP A 792 -14.67 8.18 32.97
CA TRP A 792 -14.51 8.72 31.63
C TRP A 792 -14.79 7.64 30.58
N SER A 793 -15.39 7.99 29.44
CA SER A 793 -15.50 7.10 28.28
C SER A 793 -15.58 7.88 26.97
N GLY A 794 -15.18 7.25 25.87
CA GLY A 794 -15.15 7.82 24.52
C GLY A 794 -14.79 6.79 23.46
N ASP A 795 -14.53 7.27 22.24
CA ASP A 795 -13.84 6.49 21.21
C ASP A 795 -12.40 6.14 21.65
N VAL A 796 -11.73 5.24 20.91
CA VAL A 796 -10.32 4.95 21.16
C VAL A 796 -9.51 6.22 20.90
N ASP A 797 -9.08 6.87 21.97
CA ASP A 797 -8.23 8.05 21.89
C ASP A 797 -6.96 7.88 22.72
N LYS A 798 -5.84 7.75 22.02
CA LYS A 798 -4.52 7.58 22.62
C LYS A 798 -3.78 8.91 22.85
N GLY A 799 -4.44 10.06 22.65
CA GLY A 799 -3.92 11.38 23.05
C GLY A 799 -3.03 12.09 22.04
N HIS A 800 -3.02 11.68 20.76
CA HIS A 800 -2.16 12.34 19.75
C HIS A 800 -2.52 13.84 19.57
N TYR A 801 -3.81 14.17 19.58
CA TYR A 801 -4.25 15.55 19.40
C TYR A 801 -3.84 16.43 20.59
N GLU A 802 -4.03 15.92 21.81
CA GLU A 802 -3.71 16.56 23.08
C GLU A 802 -2.20 16.73 23.23
N GLU A 803 -1.40 15.71 22.89
CA GLU A 803 0.06 15.75 22.86
C GLU A 803 0.57 16.91 21.97
N LEU A 804 0.15 16.91 20.70
CA LEU A 804 0.58 17.91 19.73
C LEU A 804 0.06 19.30 20.07
N SER A 805 -1.14 19.39 20.65
CA SER A 805 -1.73 20.64 21.15
C SER A 805 -0.92 21.25 22.28
N GLN A 806 -0.58 20.45 23.30
CA GLN A 806 0.19 20.92 24.44
C GLN A 806 1.61 21.33 24.04
N LEU A 807 2.23 20.62 23.10
CA LEU A 807 3.51 21.03 22.53
C LEU A 807 3.42 22.39 21.83
N ALA A 808 2.37 22.61 21.03
CA ALA A 808 2.18 23.86 20.31
C ALA A 808 2.04 25.04 21.27
N ASP A 809 1.21 24.87 22.29
CA ASP A 809 0.97 25.89 23.31
C ASP A 809 2.24 26.11 24.17
N ALA A 810 3.01 25.06 24.49
CA ALA A 810 4.28 25.21 25.19
C ALA A 810 5.30 26.04 24.40
N ILE A 811 5.49 25.74 23.11
CA ILE A 811 6.39 26.50 22.23
C ILE A 811 5.93 27.95 22.12
N HIS A 812 4.64 28.18 21.89
CA HIS A 812 4.08 29.51 21.74
C HIS A 812 4.21 30.36 23.01
N ASP A 813 3.99 29.76 24.17
CA ASP A 813 4.05 30.44 25.48
C ASP A 813 5.50 30.59 26.00
N GLY A 814 6.50 30.08 25.28
CA GLY A 814 7.90 30.05 25.74
C GLY A 814 8.11 29.14 26.96
N ARG A 815 7.26 28.13 27.15
CA ARG A 815 7.39 27.10 28.18
C ARG A 815 8.25 25.94 27.68
N GLY A 816 8.84 25.19 28.60
CA GLY A 816 9.53 23.93 28.25
C GLY A 816 8.57 22.90 27.65
N ALA A 817 9.11 21.90 26.94
CA ALA A 817 8.32 20.82 26.37
C ALA A 817 7.44 20.12 27.44
N PRO A 818 6.24 19.61 27.08
CA PRO A 818 5.34 18.98 28.05
C PRO A 818 5.91 17.76 28.79
N ILE A 819 6.90 17.09 28.20
CA ILE A 819 7.67 16.03 28.86
C ILE A 819 9.08 16.57 29.10
N SER A 820 9.58 16.44 30.33
CA SER A 820 10.93 16.90 30.65
C SER A 820 11.99 16.04 29.93
N PHE A 821 13.13 16.64 29.60
CA PHE A 821 14.25 15.92 28.97
C PHE A 821 14.65 14.69 29.79
N ASN A 822 14.75 14.83 31.11
CA ASN A 822 15.13 13.73 32.00
C ASN A 822 14.12 12.57 31.94
N GLU A 823 12.80 12.84 31.86
CA GLU A 823 11.80 11.78 31.70
C GLU A 823 11.91 11.06 30.34
N ILE A 824 12.24 11.79 29.27
CA ILE A 824 12.45 11.22 27.93
C ILE A 824 13.64 10.24 27.96
N ILE A 825 14.75 10.67 28.54
CA ILE A 825 15.98 9.86 28.63
C ILE A 825 15.76 8.66 29.54
N GLU A 826 15.17 8.84 30.73
CA GLU A 826 14.87 7.75 31.66
C GLU A 826 13.94 6.70 31.04
N THR A 827 12.89 7.12 30.33
CA THR A 827 11.98 6.20 29.64
C THR A 827 12.69 5.39 28.56
N THR A 828 13.57 6.04 27.80
CA THR A 828 14.32 5.39 26.73
C THR A 828 15.33 4.42 27.34
N ALA A 829 16.11 4.85 28.34
CA ALA A 829 17.03 4.00 29.09
C ALA A 829 16.33 2.78 29.71
N ALA A 830 15.12 2.96 30.26
CA ALA A 830 14.34 1.84 30.79
C ALA A 830 14.01 0.80 29.70
N SER A 831 13.63 1.24 28.49
CA SER A 831 13.40 0.32 27.37
C SER A 831 14.66 -0.44 26.93
N LEU A 832 15.82 0.23 26.91
CA LEU A 832 17.11 -0.37 26.53
C LEU A 832 17.56 -1.38 27.59
N HIS A 833 17.45 -1.01 28.86
CA HIS A 833 17.78 -1.91 29.97
C HIS A 833 16.86 -3.13 30.01
N VAL A 834 15.56 -2.97 29.74
CA VAL A 834 14.66 -4.13 29.57
C VAL A 834 15.16 -5.00 28.42
N GLU A 835 15.52 -4.42 27.27
CA GLU A 835 16.03 -5.20 26.13
C GLU A 835 17.24 -6.04 26.52
N ASP A 836 18.21 -5.43 27.21
CA ASP A 836 19.42 -6.11 27.66
C ASP A 836 19.10 -7.29 28.59
N LEU A 837 18.16 -7.12 29.53
CA LEU A 837 17.69 -8.20 30.39
C LEU A 837 17.02 -9.34 29.58
N LEU A 838 16.19 -9.03 28.59
CA LEU A 838 15.50 -10.04 27.76
C LEU A 838 16.48 -10.88 26.93
N PHE A 839 17.62 -10.29 26.55
CA PHE A 839 18.67 -10.97 25.78
C PHE A 839 19.85 -11.46 26.63
N GLY A 840 19.83 -11.23 27.94
CA GLY A 840 20.91 -11.63 28.86
C GLY A 840 22.23 -10.90 28.60
N ARG A 841 22.16 -9.65 28.12
CA ARG A 841 23.33 -8.77 27.99
C ARG A 841 23.62 -8.20 29.38
N VAL A 842 24.87 -8.33 29.82
CA VAL A 842 25.32 -7.82 31.13
C VAL A 842 25.56 -6.33 30.96
N ILE A 843 24.90 -5.50 31.77
CA ILE A 843 25.26 -4.10 31.97
C ILE A 843 26.04 -4.08 33.28
N ASP A 844 27.29 -3.63 33.26
CA ASP A 844 28.01 -3.34 34.50
C ASP A 844 27.33 -2.11 35.15
N ASP A 845 26.94 -2.21 36.41
CA ASP A 845 26.20 -1.17 37.17
C ASP A 845 26.96 0.19 37.31
N GLU A 846 28.11 0.38 36.64
CA GLU A 846 28.95 1.59 36.69
C GLU A 846 28.84 2.52 35.46
N GLU A 847 28.17 2.12 34.36
CA GLU A 847 27.84 2.98 33.20
C GLU A 847 26.40 3.49 33.26
#